data_AF-A0AAD9WQ45-F1
#
_entry.id   AF-A0AAD9WQ45-F1
#
_cell.length_a   1.000
_cell.length_b   1.000
_cell.length_c   1.000
_cell.angle_alpha   90.00
_cell.angle_beta   90.00
_cell.angle_gamma   90.00
#
_symmetry.space_group_name_H-M   'P 1'
#
loop_
_entity.id
_entity.type
_entity.pdbx_description
1 polymer ?
#
loop_
_entity_poly.entity_id
_entity_poly.type
_entity_poly.pdbx_seq_one_letter_code
_entity_poly.pdbx_strand_id
1 'polypeptide(L)'
;MFLSRSGTEDPPDDFNLSPSTSHIEACQFVVNDHTAQLCLRIVQWLEGLASKALDLETKVRGSHVGTYLPNSGVWHHTQRFLKKGASDTKIVHHLDFDAPTREHAQQQPDDKKQDESLLEDVWTLLRAGRLEEACDLCRSAGQPWRASTLCPFGGMDLFPSVEALVKNGKNRTLQAIELESGIGHQWRLWKWASYCASEKIAEQYGGKYERAVYAAQCSNLKLMLPICTDWESACWAMAKSWLDIQVDLELAYSQPGRMEQLKSYVDDIEGSPGQMNSAPQSSVGPESWPVQVLNQQPRELSALLQKLHSGEMIHEAVTRGCKEQQRQIEMKLMLGNIPHLLKLVWSWIAPLEDDKNVFRPHGDPQMLRFGAHLVLVLRYLLTDDMNSPFREELMNVGDLIIHMYAMFLFSKQHEGLIGIYASQLARHRCIDLFVHMMELRLDSSVHVKYKIFLSAMEYLPFSSGDDSKGSFEEIIQRVLSRSREVNFGKYDKSTDIAEQHRLQSLQKAVVIQWLCFTPPSTIADVKDVRAKLLLRALMHSNILFREFALISMWRVPALPIGAHELLSFLAEPLKQLSETIDTLEDYVSENVKEFQDWREYYSCDATYRSWLKIELENAEVSSLELSLEEKQRAIAAAQETLNLSLLLLQRRENPWLASLEDHIYESMETVFLELHAKAILCLPSGECMCPDSTMCAALMSALYSTVSEDVVLNRRLMVIVSISSRNDYCIEVVLRCSAVEGDGLGTHDLNDGGLLGTVMAAGFKGELVRFQAGVTMDICRLDAWYSGKDGSPESPATYIVQGLCRRCCLPELILRCMQVSVSLVESGSQMESHDDLIELVACTETGFLHLFSPQQLQEFILFEREYTICKMELQEEPSC
;
A
#
# COMPACT_ATOMS: atom_id res chain seq x y z
N MET A 1 -5.65 3.44 -28.93
CA MET A 1 -4.71 2.78 -29.86
C MET A 1 -4.32 1.33 -29.48
N PHE A 2 -4.78 0.74 -28.35
CA PHE A 2 -4.30 -0.59 -27.88
C PHE A 2 -5.35 -1.71 -27.77
N LEU A 3 -6.56 -1.51 -28.29
CA LEU A 3 -7.53 -2.60 -28.44
C LEU A 3 -7.29 -3.44 -29.72
N SER A 4 -6.27 -3.14 -30.51
CA SER A 4 -6.14 -3.62 -31.90
C SER A 4 -5.34 -4.91 -32.12
N ARG A 5 -4.72 -5.52 -31.11
CA ARG A 5 -3.73 -6.60 -31.37
C ARG A 5 -4.16 -8.06 -31.17
N SER A 6 -5.38 -8.35 -30.74
CA SER A 6 -5.80 -9.76 -30.55
C SER A 6 -7.22 -10.10 -31.02
N GLY A 7 -7.66 -9.54 -32.15
CA GLY A 7 -8.98 -9.87 -32.68
C GLY A 7 -9.39 -9.12 -33.94
N THR A 8 -8.45 -8.57 -34.71
CA THR A 8 -8.72 -8.20 -36.10
C THR A 8 -8.60 -9.47 -36.91
N GLU A 9 -9.70 -10.22 -37.03
CA GLU A 9 -9.82 -11.18 -38.12
C GLU A 9 -9.93 -10.34 -39.40
N ASP A 10 -8.84 -10.25 -40.16
CA ASP A 10 -8.94 -9.66 -41.49
C ASP A 10 -9.97 -10.47 -42.30
N PRO A 11 -10.83 -9.82 -43.10
CA PRO A 11 -11.78 -10.53 -43.93
C PRO A 11 -11.00 -11.52 -44.82
N PRO A 12 -11.41 -12.79 -44.91
CA PRO A 12 -10.66 -13.78 -45.68
C PRO A 12 -10.51 -13.34 -47.14
N ASP A 13 -9.31 -13.48 -47.70
CA ASP A 13 -8.99 -13.07 -49.09
C ASP A 13 -9.99 -13.62 -50.12
N ASP A 14 -10.60 -14.77 -49.82
CA ASP A 14 -11.62 -15.44 -50.63
C ASP A 14 -12.94 -14.65 -50.81
N PHE A 15 -13.19 -13.62 -50.00
CA PHE A 15 -14.40 -12.77 -50.06
C PHE A 15 -14.22 -11.47 -50.86
N ASN A 16 -13.02 -11.21 -51.39
CA ASN A 16 -12.76 -10.09 -52.30
C ASN A 16 -13.46 -10.30 -53.66
N LEU A 17 -14.75 -9.97 -53.72
CA LEU A 17 -15.54 -9.96 -54.95
C LEU A 17 -15.27 -8.65 -55.73
N SER A 18 -14.99 -8.76 -57.03
CA SER A 18 -14.90 -7.61 -57.94
C SER A 18 -16.06 -7.64 -58.95
N PRO A 19 -16.98 -6.65 -58.99
CA PRO A 19 -17.04 -5.45 -58.13
C PRO A 19 -17.53 -5.76 -56.69
N SER A 20 -17.12 -4.94 -55.73
CA SER A 20 -17.49 -5.03 -54.31
C SER A 20 -19.00 -4.81 -54.09
N THR A 21 -19.54 -5.41 -53.04
CA THR A 21 -20.91 -5.15 -52.57
C THR A 21 -20.90 -4.12 -51.44
N SER A 22 -22.03 -3.48 -51.18
CA SER A 22 -22.16 -2.50 -50.08
C SER A 22 -21.80 -3.11 -48.72
N HIS A 23 -22.13 -4.39 -48.51
CA HIS A 23 -21.82 -5.09 -47.26
C HIS A 23 -20.31 -5.33 -47.11
N ILE A 24 -19.61 -5.69 -48.19
CA ILE A 24 -18.15 -5.87 -48.18
C ILE A 24 -17.45 -4.55 -47.87
N GLU A 25 -17.85 -3.45 -48.51
CA GLU A 25 -17.27 -2.12 -48.27
C GLU A 25 -17.51 -1.64 -46.84
N ALA A 26 -18.71 -1.86 -46.30
CA ALA A 26 -19.02 -1.55 -44.91
C ALA A 26 -18.12 -2.32 -43.92
N CYS A 27 -17.95 -3.64 -44.12
CA CYS A 27 -17.07 -4.45 -43.29
C CYS A 27 -15.60 -4.03 -43.43
N GLN A 28 -15.12 -3.74 -44.64
CA GLN A 28 -13.76 -3.25 -44.88
C GLN A 28 -13.51 -1.91 -44.20
N PHE A 29 -14.47 -0.98 -44.25
CA PHE A 29 -14.39 0.29 -43.54
C PHE A 29 -14.25 0.08 -42.03
N VAL A 30 -15.14 -0.72 -41.43
CA VAL A 30 -15.12 -0.94 -39.97
C VAL A 30 -13.86 -1.67 -39.49
N VAL A 31 -13.28 -2.55 -40.32
CA VAL A 31 -12.00 -3.21 -40.00
C VAL A 31 -10.83 -2.22 -40.02
N ASN A 32 -10.84 -1.28 -40.97
CA ASN A 32 -9.73 -0.34 -41.18
C ASN A 32 -9.82 0.95 -40.33
N ASP A 33 -11.02 1.43 -40.01
CA ASP A 33 -11.21 2.62 -39.19
C ASP A 33 -11.29 2.29 -37.69
N HIS A 34 -10.35 2.83 -36.92
CA HIS A 34 -10.26 2.56 -35.48
C HIS A 34 -11.47 3.03 -34.66
N THR A 35 -12.14 4.10 -35.10
CA THR A 35 -13.29 4.67 -34.37
C THR A 35 -14.54 3.85 -34.66
N ALA A 36 -14.75 3.47 -35.91
CA ALA A 36 -15.80 2.55 -36.34
C ALA A 36 -15.65 1.18 -35.68
N GLN A 37 -14.44 0.63 -35.64
CA GLN A 37 -14.15 -0.63 -34.96
C GLN A 37 -14.46 -0.58 -33.46
N LEU A 38 -14.10 0.53 -32.79
CA LEU A 38 -14.39 0.75 -31.39
C LEU A 38 -15.91 0.82 -31.14
N CYS A 39 -16.64 1.56 -31.95
CA CYS A 39 -18.10 1.65 -31.87
C CYS A 39 -18.79 0.31 -32.16
N LEU A 40 -18.31 -0.47 -33.13
CA LEU A 40 -18.76 -1.84 -33.37
C LEU A 40 -18.65 -2.69 -32.10
N ARG A 41 -17.48 -2.67 -31.44
CA ARG A 41 -17.25 -3.44 -30.21
C ARG A 41 -18.13 -2.98 -29.06
N ILE A 42 -18.39 -1.68 -28.95
CA ILE A 42 -19.34 -1.14 -27.97
C ILE A 42 -20.75 -1.71 -28.20
N VAL A 43 -21.22 -1.71 -29.44
CA VAL A 43 -22.53 -2.26 -29.81
C VAL A 43 -22.60 -3.75 -29.49
N GLN A 44 -21.61 -4.54 -29.94
CA GLN A 44 -21.54 -5.98 -29.65
C GLN A 44 -21.49 -6.29 -28.16
N TRP A 45 -20.76 -5.48 -27.37
CA TRP A 45 -20.71 -5.64 -25.92
C TRP A 45 -22.08 -5.41 -25.28
N LEU A 46 -22.78 -4.33 -25.65
CA LEU A 46 -24.09 -3.99 -25.11
C LEU A 46 -25.16 -5.01 -25.53
N GLU A 47 -25.15 -5.45 -26.79
CA GLU A 47 -26.04 -6.51 -27.28
C GLU A 47 -25.76 -7.84 -26.57
N GLY A 48 -24.48 -8.17 -26.36
CA GLY A 48 -24.08 -9.37 -25.61
C GLY A 48 -24.50 -9.33 -24.15
N LEU A 49 -24.48 -8.17 -23.49
CA LEU A 49 -25.02 -7.99 -22.14
C LEU A 49 -26.54 -8.21 -22.11
N ALA A 50 -27.26 -7.58 -23.04
CA ALA A 50 -28.70 -7.73 -23.16
C ALA A 50 -29.08 -9.19 -23.46
N SER A 51 -28.38 -9.87 -24.37
CA SER A 51 -28.61 -11.28 -24.68
C SER A 51 -28.42 -12.18 -23.46
N LYS A 52 -27.35 -11.99 -22.69
CA LYS A 52 -27.10 -12.75 -21.45
C LYS A 52 -28.20 -12.52 -20.40
N ALA A 53 -28.73 -11.30 -20.32
CA ALA A 53 -29.84 -10.99 -19.42
C ALA A 53 -31.11 -11.76 -19.82
N LEU A 54 -31.40 -11.88 -21.13
CA LEU A 54 -32.51 -12.69 -21.63
C LEU A 54 -32.33 -14.19 -21.39
N ASP A 55 -31.11 -14.71 -21.54
CA ASP A 55 -30.80 -16.11 -21.21
C ASP A 55 -31.04 -16.41 -19.73
N LEU A 56 -30.67 -15.47 -18.86
CA LEU A 56 -30.91 -15.58 -17.42
C LEU A 56 -32.42 -15.53 -17.11
N GLU A 57 -33.15 -14.62 -17.75
CA GLU A 57 -34.61 -14.54 -17.59
C GLU A 57 -35.30 -15.83 -18.05
N THR A 58 -34.88 -16.41 -19.18
CA THR A 58 -35.38 -17.69 -19.68
C THR A 58 -35.15 -18.79 -18.66
N LYS A 59 -33.97 -18.85 -18.03
CA LYS A 59 -33.67 -19.85 -16.98
C LYS A 59 -34.56 -19.69 -15.74
N VAL A 60 -34.92 -18.46 -15.38
CA VAL A 60 -35.70 -18.17 -14.17
C VAL A 60 -37.21 -18.28 -14.40
N ARG A 61 -37.71 -17.73 -15.51
CA ARG A 61 -39.15 -17.59 -15.81
C ARG A 61 -39.65 -18.58 -16.87
N GLY A 62 -38.75 -19.31 -17.53
CA GLY A 62 -39.08 -20.25 -18.61
C GLY A 62 -39.19 -19.60 -20.00
N SER A 63 -39.39 -18.27 -20.07
CA SER A 63 -39.38 -17.49 -21.31
C SER A 63 -38.92 -16.06 -21.03
N HIS A 64 -38.30 -15.42 -22.03
CA HIS A 64 -37.88 -14.00 -22.02
C HIS A 64 -38.71 -13.13 -22.97
N VAL A 65 -39.64 -13.73 -23.72
CA VAL A 65 -40.63 -13.04 -24.56
C VAL A 65 -42.02 -13.64 -24.36
N GLY A 66 -43.05 -12.89 -24.73
CA GLY A 66 -44.44 -13.34 -24.72
C GLY A 66 -44.72 -14.46 -25.74
N THR A 67 -45.80 -15.20 -25.50
CA THR A 67 -46.34 -16.16 -26.47
C THR A 67 -47.50 -15.51 -27.22
N TYR A 68 -47.34 -15.35 -28.53
CA TYR A 68 -48.34 -14.72 -29.40
C TYR A 68 -49.00 -15.77 -30.29
N LEU A 69 -50.32 -15.70 -30.40
CA LEU A 69 -51.07 -16.63 -31.24
C LEU A 69 -51.02 -16.16 -32.70
N PRO A 70 -51.05 -17.08 -33.69
CA PRO A 70 -51.06 -16.71 -35.10
C PRO A 70 -52.24 -15.81 -35.52
N ASN A 71 -53.32 -15.79 -34.74
CA ASN A 71 -54.49 -14.95 -34.99
C ASN A 71 -54.32 -13.49 -34.50
N SER A 72 -53.25 -13.17 -33.76
CA SER A 72 -52.93 -11.80 -33.33
C SER A 72 -52.61 -10.90 -34.53
N GLY A 73 -52.02 -11.43 -35.61
CA GLY A 73 -51.69 -10.68 -36.83
C GLY A 73 -52.87 -10.26 -37.71
N VAL A 74 -54.09 -10.76 -37.45
CA VAL A 74 -55.29 -10.48 -38.27
C VAL A 74 -56.19 -9.42 -37.62
N TRP A 75 -55.77 -8.85 -36.48
CA TRP A 75 -56.57 -7.93 -35.65
C TRP A 75 -57.98 -8.46 -35.43
N HIS A 76 -58.07 -9.64 -34.81
CA HIS A 76 -59.30 -10.43 -34.76
C HIS A 76 -60.47 -9.69 -34.06
N HIS A 77 -60.20 -8.80 -33.09
CA HIS A 77 -61.25 -7.99 -32.47
C HIS A 77 -61.75 -6.90 -33.42
N THR A 78 -60.83 -6.25 -34.15
CA THR A 78 -61.12 -5.26 -35.19
C THR A 78 -61.89 -5.91 -36.34
N GLN A 79 -61.47 -7.09 -36.81
CA GLN A 79 -62.19 -7.86 -37.82
C GLN A 79 -63.62 -8.20 -37.35
N ARG A 80 -63.80 -8.66 -36.10
CA ARG A 80 -65.13 -8.96 -35.54
C ARG A 80 -65.99 -7.71 -35.41
N PHE A 81 -65.40 -6.58 -35.04
CA PHE A 81 -66.08 -5.30 -34.95
C PHE A 81 -66.61 -4.86 -36.32
N LEU A 82 -65.77 -4.93 -37.35
CA LEU A 82 -66.14 -4.62 -38.74
C LEU A 82 -67.22 -5.56 -39.28
N LYS A 83 -67.10 -6.87 -39.02
CA LYS A 83 -68.11 -7.87 -39.45
C LYS A 83 -69.48 -7.66 -38.80
N LYS A 84 -69.56 -7.02 -37.64
CA LYS A 84 -70.82 -6.68 -36.97
C LYS A 84 -71.52 -5.45 -37.57
N GLY A 85 -70.95 -4.82 -38.60
CA GLY A 85 -71.52 -3.64 -39.23
C GLY A 85 -71.46 -2.37 -38.37
N ALA A 86 -70.65 -2.38 -37.30
CA ALA A 86 -70.42 -1.20 -36.47
C ALA A 86 -69.44 -0.26 -37.17
N SER A 87 -69.85 0.98 -37.43
CA SER A 87 -68.99 2.02 -38.01
C SER A 87 -68.65 3.07 -36.97
N ASP A 88 -67.38 3.16 -36.61
CA ASP A 88 -66.81 4.28 -35.84
C ASP A 88 -65.75 4.93 -36.71
N THR A 89 -65.84 6.25 -36.92
CA THR A 89 -64.87 6.99 -37.74
C THR A 89 -63.47 7.00 -37.14
N LYS A 90 -63.31 6.55 -35.89
CA LYS A 90 -62.03 6.40 -35.21
C LYS A 90 -61.38 5.03 -35.40
N ILE A 91 -62.08 4.05 -35.97
CA ILE A 91 -61.61 2.67 -36.13
C ILE A 91 -61.34 2.36 -37.59
N VAL A 92 -60.23 1.67 -37.87
CA VAL A 92 -59.83 1.28 -39.24
C VAL A 92 -60.90 0.44 -39.93
N HIS A 93 -61.12 0.71 -41.22
CA HIS A 93 -62.07 0.01 -42.08
C HIS A 93 -61.43 -1.12 -42.89
N HIS A 94 -60.12 -1.10 -43.06
CA HIS A 94 -59.35 -2.17 -43.71
C HIS A 94 -58.42 -2.87 -42.69
N LEU A 95 -58.08 -4.13 -43.00
CA LEU A 95 -57.29 -5.02 -42.12
C LEU A 95 -55.85 -5.23 -42.61
N ASP A 96 -55.40 -4.45 -43.57
CA ASP A 96 -54.02 -4.37 -43.98
C ASP A 96 -53.20 -3.53 -43.00
N PHE A 97 -51.91 -3.87 -42.88
CA PHE A 97 -51.04 -3.36 -41.82
C PHE A 97 -50.80 -1.84 -41.89
N ASP A 98 -50.95 -1.22 -43.07
CA ASP A 98 -50.81 0.23 -43.27
C ASP A 98 -52.12 0.99 -43.06
N ALA A 99 -53.26 0.29 -42.88
CA ALA A 99 -54.58 0.90 -42.67
C ALA A 99 -54.58 1.95 -41.55
N PRO A 100 -53.95 1.73 -40.37
CA PRO A 100 -53.89 2.76 -39.34
C PRO A 100 -53.26 4.05 -39.85
N THR A 101 -52.12 3.94 -40.54
CA THR A 101 -51.38 5.09 -41.07
C THR A 101 -52.06 5.78 -42.25
N ARG A 102 -52.71 5.01 -43.12
CA ARG A 102 -53.38 5.47 -44.35
C ARG A 102 -54.73 6.11 -44.06
N GLU A 103 -55.49 5.56 -43.12
CA GLU A 103 -56.84 6.02 -42.79
C GLU A 103 -56.87 7.02 -41.64
N HIS A 104 -55.73 7.24 -40.97
CA HIS A 104 -55.64 8.05 -39.75
C HIS A 104 -56.63 7.58 -38.66
N ALA A 105 -56.77 6.26 -38.53
CA ALA A 105 -57.70 5.59 -37.61
C ALA A 105 -56.98 4.50 -36.80
N GLN A 106 -57.58 4.05 -35.69
CA GLN A 106 -56.95 3.06 -34.81
C GLN A 106 -57.59 1.68 -34.92
N GLN A 107 -56.85 0.65 -34.56
CA GLN A 107 -57.42 -0.68 -34.32
C GLN A 107 -58.24 -0.69 -33.02
N GLN A 108 -58.98 -1.78 -32.78
CA GLN A 108 -59.59 -2.00 -31.47
C GLN A 108 -58.52 -1.99 -30.35
N PRO A 109 -58.84 -1.48 -29.14
CA PRO A 109 -57.86 -1.34 -28.06
C PRO A 109 -57.12 -2.63 -27.68
N ASP A 110 -57.80 -3.78 -27.72
CA ASP A 110 -57.20 -5.08 -27.40
C ASP A 110 -56.17 -5.52 -28.45
N ASP A 111 -56.48 -5.34 -29.73
CA ASP A 111 -55.54 -5.65 -30.83
C ASP A 111 -54.34 -4.68 -30.78
N LYS A 112 -54.59 -3.39 -30.56
CA LYS A 112 -53.53 -2.37 -30.39
C LYS A 112 -52.60 -2.72 -29.22
N LYS A 113 -53.14 -3.20 -28.09
CA LYS A 113 -52.35 -3.60 -26.92
C LYS A 113 -51.53 -4.86 -27.19
N GLN A 114 -52.08 -5.82 -27.94
CA GLN A 114 -51.32 -7.02 -28.36
C GLN A 114 -50.17 -6.65 -29.29
N ASP A 115 -50.42 -5.76 -30.27
CA ASP A 115 -49.38 -5.24 -31.16
C ASP A 115 -48.27 -4.53 -30.37
N GLU A 116 -48.63 -3.69 -29.40
CA GLU A 116 -47.66 -3.00 -28.57
C GLU A 116 -46.78 -3.97 -27.74
N SER A 117 -47.39 -5.01 -27.16
CA SER A 117 -46.69 -6.05 -26.39
C SER A 117 -45.73 -6.84 -27.28
N LEU A 118 -46.17 -7.25 -28.47
CA LEU A 118 -45.33 -7.94 -29.44
C LEU A 118 -44.12 -7.08 -29.83
N LEU A 119 -44.35 -5.79 -30.08
CA LEU A 119 -43.30 -4.87 -30.49
C LEU A 119 -42.35 -4.51 -29.34
N GLU A 120 -42.80 -4.54 -28.09
CA GLU A 120 -41.95 -4.45 -26.90
C GLU A 120 -40.96 -5.62 -26.83
N ASP A 121 -41.43 -6.84 -27.08
CA ASP A 121 -40.58 -8.03 -27.13
C ASP A 121 -39.62 -7.99 -28.32
N VAL A 122 -40.10 -7.56 -29.50
CA VAL A 122 -39.26 -7.35 -30.69
C VAL A 122 -38.18 -6.32 -30.40
N TRP A 123 -38.52 -5.18 -29.81
CA TRP A 123 -37.56 -4.15 -29.40
C TRP A 123 -36.49 -4.72 -28.44
N THR A 124 -36.92 -5.56 -27.50
CA THR A 124 -36.03 -6.22 -26.55
C THR A 124 -35.06 -7.19 -27.23
N LEU A 125 -35.54 -7.98 -28.19
CA LEU A 125 -34.70 -8.90 -28.98
C LEU A 125 -33.73 -8.15 -29.90
N LEU A 126 -34.15 -7.04 -30.51
CA LEU A 126 -33.29 -6.21 -31.35
C LEU A 126 -32.12 -5.60 -30.55
N ARG A 127 -32.38 -5.09 -29.34
CA ARG A 127 -31.33 -4.59 -28.43
C ARG A 127 -30.36 -5.67 -27.95
N ALA A 128 -30.74 -6.94 -28.07
CA ALA A 128 -29.91 -8.09 -27.73
C ALA A 128 -29.18 -8.69 -28.94
N GLY A 129 -29.28 -8.08 -30.13
CA GLY A 129 -28.71 -8.63 -31.37
C GLY A 129 -29.39 -9.92 -31.86
N ARG A 130 -30.55 -10.30 -31.29
CA ARG A 130 -31.27 -11.55 -31.59
C ARG A 130 -32.29 -11.33 -32.73
N LEU A 131 -31.80 -10.85 -33.87
CA LEU A 131 -32.63 -10.46 -35.02
C LEU A 131 -33.46 -11.64 -35.57
N GLU A 132 -32.88 -12.83 -35.65
CA GLU A 132 -33.56 -14.03 -36.15
C GLU A 132 -34.75 -14.40 -35.27
N GLU A 133 -34.57 -14.36 -33.95
CA GLU A 133 -35.64 -14.64 -33.00
C GLU A 133 -36.74 -13.58 -33.03
N ALA A 134 -36.39 -12.31 -33.24
CA ALA A 134 -37.37 -11.25 -33.43
C ALA A 134 -38.22 -11.51 -34.69
N CYS A 135 -37.59 -11.97 -35.77
CA CYS A 135 -38.29 -12.36 -37.00
C CYS A 135 -39.20 -13.57 -36.78
N ASP A 136 -38.74 -14.60 -36.07
CA ASP A 136 -39.54 -15.78 -35.76
C ASP A 136 -40.71 -15.48 -34.82
N LEU A 137 -40.52 -14.55 -33.88
CA LEU A 137 -41.58 -14.03 -33.02
C LEU A 137 -42.67 -13.35 -33.88
N CYS A 138 -42.30 -12.46 -34.80
CA CYS A 138 -43.26 -11.85 -35.73
C CYS A 138 -43.99 -12.89 -36.61
N ARG A 139 -43.30 -13.92 -37.11
CA ARG A 139 -43.92 -15.00 -37.91
C ARG A 139 -44.92 -15.81 -37.08
N SER A 140 -44.54 -16.16 -35.85
CA SER A 140 -45.39 -16.92 -34.92
C SER A 140 -46.67 -16.18 -34.55
N ALA A 141 -46.59 -14.85 -34.41
CA ALA A 141 -47.73 -13.96 -34.16
C ALA A 141 -48.65 -13.76 -35.38
N GLY A 142 -48.35 -14.34 -36.54
CA GLY A 142 -49.12 -14.16 -37.78
C GLY A 142 -48.81 -12.85 -38.51
N GLN A 143 -47.65 -12.23 -38.25
CA GLN A 143 -47.21 -10.97 -38.85
C GLN A 143 -45.89 -11.13 -39.64
N PRO A 144 -45.85 -12.01 -40.67
CA PRO A 144 -44.63 -12.25 -41.45
C PRO A 144 -44.15 -11.01 -42.22
N TRP A 145 -45.03 -10.03 -42.43
CA TRP A 145 -44.68 -8.73 -43.01
C TRP A 145 -43.73 -7.94 -42.11
N ARG A 146 -43.88 -7.98 -40.78
CA ARG A 146 -42.93 -7.38 -39.82
C ARG A 146 -41.59 -8.11 -39.84
N ALA A 147 -41.59 -9.44 -39.94
CA ALA A 147 -40.34 -10.18 -40.10
C ALA A 147 -39.58 -9.77 -41.38
N SER A 148 -40.33 -9.52 -42.46
CA SER A 148 -39.77 -9.06 -43.75
C SER A 148 -39.23 -7.62 -43.67
N THR A 149 -39.79 -6.78 -42.79
CA THR A 149 -39.26 -5.44 -42.54
C THR A 149 -38.10 -5.42 -41.55
N LEU A 150 -37.99 -6.37 -40.64
CA LEU A 150 -36.83 -6.46 -39.75
C LEU A 150 -35.58 -6.99 -40.46
N CYS A 151 -35.75 -7.89 -41.43
CA CYS A 151 -34.65 -8.52 -42.14
C CYS A 151 -34.80 -8.36 -43.66
N PRO A 152 -34.44 -7.18 -44.21
CA PRO A 152 -34.53 -6.91 -45.63
C PRO A 152 -33.52 -7.75 -46.43
N PHE A 153 -33.68 -7.77 -47.76
CA PHE A 153 -32.74 -8.44 -48.70
C PHE A 153 -32.55 -9.95 -48.48
N GLY A 154 -33.60 -10.64 -48.02
CA GLY A 154 -33.68 -12.10 -48.07
C GLY A 154 -32.97 -12.82 -46.93
N GLY A 155 -32.90 -12.23 -45.73
CA GLY A 155 -32.36 -12.91 -44.56
C GLY A 155 -30.89 -12.61 -44.26
N MET A 156 -30.27 -11.67 -44.99
CA MET A 156 -28.86 -11.34 -44.79
C MET A 156 -28.63 -10.58 -43.48
N ASP A 157 -27.53 -10.91 -42.81
CA ASP A 157 -27.04 -10.19 -41.65
C ASP A 157 -26.27 -8.95 -42.12
N LEU A 158 -26.90 -7.78 -41.99
CA LEU A 158 -26.36 -6.53 -42.54
C LEU A 158 -25.50 -5.79 -41.51
N PHE A 159 -25.21 -6.42 -40.37
CA PHE A 159 -24.28 -5.88 -39.40
C PHE A 159 -22.86 -5.82 -40.01
N PRO A 160 -22.12 -4.71 -39.86
CA PRO A 160 -20.83 -4.52 -40.53
C PRO A 160 -19.70 -5.21 -39.76
N SER A 161 -19.78 -6.54 -39.62
CA SER A 161 -18.80 -7.39 -38.94
C SER A 161 -18.30 -8.51 -39.84
N VAL A 162 -17.15 -9.09 -39.48
CA VAL A 162 -16.53 -10.18 -40.26
C VAL A 162 -17.36 -11.46 -40.14
N GLU A 163 -17.96 -11.71 -38.97
CA GLU A 163 -18.84 -12.86 -38.73
C GLU A 163 -20.08 -12.80 -39.62
N ALA A 164 -20.68 -11.61 -39.77
CA ALA A 164 -21.82 -11.39 -40.65
C ALA A 164 -21.44 -11.62 -42.12
N LEU A 165 -20.25 -11.18 -42.54
CA LEU A 165 -19.73 -11.40 -43.89
C LEU A 165 -19.56 -12.90 -44.19
N VAL A 166 -18.98 -13.64 -43.26
CA VAL A 166 -18.80 -15.11 -43.38
C VAL A 166 -20.15 -15.81 -43.41
N LYS A 167 -21.10 -15.41 -42.55
CA LYS A 167 -22.45 -15.98 -42.47
C LYS A 167 -23.26 -15.78 -43.76
N ASN A 168 -23.18 -14.59 -44.35
CA ASN A 168 -23.92 -14.25 -45.57
C ASN A 168 -23.39 -14.96 -46.82
N GLY A 169 -22.10 -15.28 -46.86
CA GLY A 169 -21.47 -15.89 -48.02
C GLY A 169 -21.49 -15.00 -49.27
N LYS A 170 -21.26 -15.60 -50.45
CA LYS A 170 -21.24 -14.87 -51.74
C LYS A 170 -22.64 -14.72 -52.32
N ASN A 171 -23.36 -13.65 -51.98
CA ASN A 171 -24.68 -13.37 -52.55
C ASN A 171 -24.58 -12.70 -53.94
N ARG A 172 -24.48 -13.52 -54.99
CA ARG A 172 -24.39 -13.06 -56.39
C ARG A 172 -25.62 -12.27 -56.85
N THR A 173 -26.79 -12.55 -56.29
CA THR A 173 -28.04 -11.86 -56.66
C THR A 173 -28.00 -10.41 -56.18
N LEU A 174 -27.59 -10.19 -54.93
CA LEU A 174 -27.40 -8.83 -54.39
C LEU A 174 -26.32 -8.08 -55.18
N GLN A 175 -25.20 -8.75 -55.47
CA GLN A 175 -24.12 -8.17 -56.26
C GLN A 175 -24.59 -7.68 -57.64
N ALA A 176 -25.45 -8.45 -58.33
CA ALA A 176 -26.03 -8.04 -59.61
C ALA A 176 -26.95 -6.82 -59.46
N ILE A 177 -27.80 -6.79 -58.42
CA ILE A 177 -28.71 -5.65 -58.15
C ILE A 177 -27.93 -4.37 -57.85
N GLU A 178 -26.86 -4.46 -57.06
CA GLU A 178 -26.02 -3.32 -56.70
C GLU A 178 -25.15 -2.85 -57.88
N LEU A 179 -24.76 -3.75 -58.78
CA LEU A 179 -24.10 -3.39 -60.03
C LEU A 179 -25.02 -2.56 -60.95
N GLU A 180 -26.31 -2.91 -61.00
CA GLU A 180 -27.30 -2.20 -61.81
C GLU A 180 -27.78 -0.88 -61.17
N SER A 181 -27.97 -0.87 -59.85
CA SER A 181 -28.57 0.26 -59.11
C SER A 181 -27.54 1.20 -58.46
N GLY A 182 -26.27 0.79 -58.41
CA GLY A 182 -25.21 1.46 -57.67
C GLY A 182 -25.08 0.99 -56.21
N ILE A 183 -23.85 1.04 -55.70
CA ILE A 183 -23.49 0.65 -54.33
C ILE A 183 -24.27 1.49 -53.30
N GLY A 184 -24.82 0.82 -52.29
CA GLY A 184 -25.59 1.40 -51.20
C GLY A 184 -26.98 1.92 -51.57
N HIS A 185 -27.41 1.84 -52.85
CA HIS A 185 -28.68 2.44 -53.29
C HIS A 185 -29.90 1.77 -52.63
N GLN A 186 -29.99 0.44 -52.71
CA GLN A 186 -31.12 -0.32 -52.15
C GLN A 186 -31.19 -0.19 -50.62
N TRP A 187 -30.03 -0.18 -49.97
CA TRP A 187 -29.91 0.04 -48.52
C TRP A 187 -30.43 1.41 -48.09
N ARG A 188 -30.03 2.49 -48.79
CA ARG A 188 -30.54 3.84 -48.52
C ARG A 188 -32.04 3.94 -48.73
N LEU A 189 -32.57 3.34 -49.80
CA LEU A 189 -34.00 3.33 -50.07
C LEU A 189 -34.78 2.62 -48.95
N TRP A 190 -34.26 1.48 -48.48
CA TRP A 190 -34.84 0.75 -47.36
C TRP A 190 -34.88 1.61 -46.09
N LYS A 191 -33.74 2.19 -45.69
CA LYS A 191 -33.73 3.02 -44.49
C LYS A 191 -34.57 4.29 -44.64
N TRP A 192 -34.67 4.88 -45.84
CA TRP A 192 -35.57 6.01 -46.12
C TRP A 192 -37.05 5.61 -45.91
N ALA A 193 -37.45 4.44 -46.40
CA ALA A 193 -38.79 3.91 -46.16
C ALA A 193 -39.05 3.71 -44.66
N SER A 194 -38.08 3.13 -43.93
CA SER A 194 -38.16 2.96 -42.47
C SER A 194 -38.23 4.29 -41.72
N TYR A 195 -37.51 5.33 -42.17
CA TYR A 195 -37.62 6.69 -41.64
C TYR A 195 -39.03 7.25 -41.83
N CYS A 196 -39.56 7.24 -43.05
CA CYS A 196 -40.91 7.70 -43.34
C CYS A 196 -41.98 6.95 -42.54
N ALA A 197 -41.81 5.63 -42.38
CA ALA A 197 -42.70 4.82 -41.54
C ALA A 197 -42.64 5.27 -40.08
N SER A 198 -41.44 5.42 -39.52
CA SER A 198 -41.26 5.82 -38.11
C SER A 198 -41.90 7.18 -37.79
N GLU A 199 -41.75 8.19 -38.66
CA GLU A 199 -42.33 9.53 -38.46
C GLU A 199 -43.85 9.49 -38.59
N LYS A 200 -44.40 8.83 -39.62
CA LYS A 200 -45.86 8.70 -39.79
C LYS A 200 -46.54 8.00 -38.61
N ILE A 201 -45.90 6.97 -38.05
CA ILE A 201 -46.41 6.26 -36.86
C ILE A 201 -46.36 7.18 -35.63
N ALA A 202 -45.29 7.98 -35.49
CA ALA A 202 -45.14 8.93 -34.39
C ALA A 202 -46.20 10.05 -34.40
N GLU A 203 -46.59 10.56 -35.57
CA GLU A 203 -47.60 11.61 -35.74
C GLU A 203 -49.00 11.19 -35.24
N GLN A 204 -49.35 9.91 -35.35
CA GLN A 204 -50.73 9.42 -35.15
C GLN A 204 -51.01 8.83 -33.76
N TYR A 205 -50.15 9.11 -32.77
CA TYR A 205 -50.16 8.41 -31.48
C TYR A 205 -50.10 6.87 -31.66
N GLY A 206 -49.31 6.43 -32.65
CA GLY A 206 -49.00 5.03 -32.89
C GLY A 206 -48.20 4.42 -31.74
N GLY A 207 -47.94 3.11 -31.84
CA GLY A 207 -47.23 2.37 -30.80
C GLY A 207 -45.85 2.95 -30.48
N LYS A 208 -45.48 3.03 -29.19
CA LYS A 208 -44.18 3.61 -28.80
C LYS A 208 -43.02 2.70 -29.21
N TYR A 209 -43.22 1.38 -29.18
CA TYR A 209 -42.23 0.41 -29.64
C TYR A 209 -42.23 0.27 -31.15
N GLU A 210 -43.40 0.38 -31.81
CA GLU A 210 -43.48 0.29 -33.27
C GLU A 210 -42.60 1.34 -33.95
N ARG A 211 -42.80 2.61 -33.58
CA ARG A 211 -42.00 3.72 -34.13
C ARG A 211 -40.51 3.54 -33.84
N ALA A 212 -40.15 2.96 -32.70
CA ALA A 212 -38.77 2.80 -32.30
C ALA A 212 -38.07 1.65 -33.04
N VAL A 213 -38.78 0.54 -33.29
CA VAL A 213 -38.31 -0.57 -34.12
C VAL A 213 -37.96 -0.08 -35.53
N TYR A 214 -38.83 0.73 -36.15
CA TYR A 214 -38.52 1.32 -37.45
C TYR A 214 -37.43 2.40 -37.38
N ALA A 215 -37.43 3.21 -36.32
CA ALA A 215 -36.40 4.23 -36.08
C ALA A 215 -35.00 3.62 -35.92
N ALA A 216 -34.88 2.42 -35.33
CA ALA A 216 -33.61 1.72 -35.15
C ALA A 216 -32.98 1.23 -36.46
N GLN A 217 -33.78 1.05 -37.51
CA GLN A 217 -33.29 0.66 -38.83
C GLN A 217 -32.76 1.86 -39.64
N CYS A 218 -33.21 3.08 -39.32
CA CYS A 218 -32.81 4.31 -40.00
C CYS A 218 -32.06 5.28 -39.09
N SER A 219 -31.61 4.83 -37.91
CA SER A 219 -30.80 5.60 -36.96
C SER A 219 -31.47 6.90 -36.47
N ASN A 220 -32.81 6.93 -36.40
CA ASN A 220 -33.59 8.09 -35.96
C ASN A 220 -33.65 8.17 -34.42
N LEU A 221 -32.59 8.73 -33.83
CA LEU A 221 -32.41 8.87 -32.37
C LEU A 221 -33.56 9.62 -31.67
N LYS A 222 -34.20 10.59 -32.33
CA LYS A 222 -35.33 11.35 -31.78
C LYS A 222 -36.48 10.43 -31.34
N LEU A 223 -36.70 9.32 -32.06
CA LEU A 223 -37.76 8.35 -31.77
C LEU A 223 -37.28 7.16 -30.93
N MET A 224 -35.99 6.83 -30.96
CA MET A 224 -35.40 5.74 -30.16
C MET A 224 -35.12 6.14 -28.71
N LEU A 225 -34.48 7.28 -28.47
CA LEU A 225 -34.03 7.68 -27.13
C LEU A 225 -35.16 7.79 -26.08
N PRO A 226 -36.38 8.26 -26.41
CA PRO A 226 -37.46 8.37 -25.42
C PRO A 226 -37.92 7.05 -24.82
N ILE A 227 -37.65 5.91 -25.47
CA ILE A 227 -38.00 4.59 -24.96
C ILE A 227 -36.84 3.86 -24.26
N CYS A 228 -35.63 4.46 -24.30
CA CYS A 228 -34.45 3.93 -23.62
C CYS A 228 -34.48 4.37 -22.14
N THR A 229 -34.91 3.48 -21.26
CA THR A 229 -35.10 3.78 -19.82
C THR A 229 -33.89 3.50 -18.96
N ASP A 230 -32.87 2.83 -19.50
CA ASP A 230 -31.60 2.48 -18.86
C ASP A 230 -30.39 2.93 -19.70
N TRP A 231 -29.22 2.98 -19.06
CA TRP A 231 -28.01 3.50 -19.68
C TRP A 231 -27.56 2.64 -20.87
N GLU A 232 -27.62 1.31 -20.74
CA GLU A 232 -27.22 0.36 -21.78
C GLU A 232 -28.04 0.58 -23.05
N SER A 233 -29.37 0.70 -22.92
CA SER A 233 -30.28 0.99 -24.03
C SER A 233 -29.96 2.29 -24.75
N ALA A 234 -29.74 3.37 -24.00
CA ALA A 234 -29.47 4.68 -24.57
C ALA A 234 -28.09 4.74 -25.23
N CYS A 235 -27.09 4.13 -24.59
CA CYS A 235 -25.73 3.99 -25.11
C CYS A 235 -25.71 3.16 -26.39
N TRP A 236 -26.42 2.02 -26.41
CA TRP A 236 -26.58 1.16 -27.58
C TRP A 236 -27.24 1.93 -28.73
N ALA A 237 -28.36 2.61 -28.46
CA ALA A 237 -29.08 3.38 -29.47
C ALA A 237 -28.18 4.43 -30.14
N MET A 238 -27.37 5.15 -29.36
CA MET A 238 -26.44 6.14 -29.88
C MET A 238 -25.24 5.53 -30.61
N ALA A 239 -24.60 4.51 -30.04
CA ALA A 239 -23.42 3.88 -30.64
C ALA A 239 -23.78 3.18 -31.96
N LYS A 240 -24.89 2.45 -31.98
CA LYS A 240 -25.44 1.80 -33.18
C LYS A 240 -25.81 2.83 -34.24
N SER A 241 -26.56 3.87 -33.86
CA SER A 241 -26.97 4.92 -34.80
C SER A 241 -25.77 5.66 -35.41
N TRP A 242 -24.75 5.94 -34.59
CA TRP A 242 -23.53 6.56 -35.06
C TRP A 242 -22.78 5.66 -36.04
N LEU A 243 -22.57 4.39 -35.70
CA LEU A 243 -21.91 3.41 -36.58
C LEU A 243 -22.65 3.25 -37.91
N ASP A 244 -23.98 3.08 -37.85
CA ASP A 244 -24.83 2.94 -39.04
C ASP A 244 -24.68 4.13 -39.99
N ILE A 245 -24.57 5.35 -39.46
CA ILE A 245 -24.43 6.58 -40.25
C ILE A 245 -23.01 6.73 -40.81
N GLN A 246 -21.97 6.36 -40.06
CA GLN A 246 -20.60 6.35 -40.61
C GLN A 246 -20.48 5.40 -41.80
N VAL A 247 -21.06 4.20 -41.68
CA VAL A 247 -21.13 3.25 -42.80
C VAL A 247 -21.91 3.84 -43.98
N ASP A 248 -23.05 4.48 -43.74
CA ASP A 248 -23.85 5.09 -44.82
C ASP A 248 -23.08 6.22 -45.55
N LEU A 249 -22.29 7.01 -44.81
CA LEU A 249 -21.43 8.05 -45.38
C LEU A 249 -20.33 7.44 -46.23
N GLU A 250 -19.64 6.41 -45.74
CA GLU A 250 -18.60 5.71 -46.50
C GLU A 250 -19.14 5.12 -47.80
N LEU A 251 -20.28 4.43 -47.74
CA LEU A 251 -20.96 3.87 -48.92
C LEU A 251 -21.47 4.94 -49.90
N ALA A 252 -21.62 6.19 -49.46
CA ALA A 252 -21.90 7.31 -50.34
C ALA A 252 -20.63 7.87 -51.01
N TYR A 253 -19.48 7.80 -50.34
CA TYR A 253 -18.18 8.24 -50.87
C TYR A 253 -17.62 7.28 -51.93
N SER A 254 -17.91 5.97 -51.84
CA SER A 254 -17.48 4.95 -52.82
C SER A 254 -18.10 5.09 -54.23
N GLN A 255 -19.00 6.05 -54.48
CA GLN A 255 -19.63 6.27 -55.80
C GLN A 255 -18.84 7.25 -56.70
N PRO A 256 -18.48 6.89 -57.95
CA PRO A 256 -17.81 7.79 -58.88
C PRO A 256 -18.72 8.98 -59.28
N GLY A 257 -18.25 10.23 -59.11
CA GLY A 257 -18.87 11.43 -59.70
C GLY A 257 -19.65 12.35 -58.75
N ARG A 258 -19.73 12.06 -57.44
CA ARG A 258 -20.47 12.88 -56.45
C ARG A 258 -19.59 13.73 -55.52
N MET A 259 -18.28 13.76 -55.78
CA MET A 259 -17.24 14.43 -54.99
C MET A 259 -17.47 15.94 -54.75
N GLU A 260 -18.27 16.60 -55.60
CA GLU A 260 -18.50 18.06 -55.57
C GLU A 260 -19.75 18.47 -54.77
N GLN A 261 -20.74 17.59 -54.61
CA GLN A 261 -21.99 17.92 -53.90
C GLN A 261 -21.92 17.67 -52.40
N LEU A 262 -21.14 16.67 -51.94
CA LEU A 262 -21.00 16.40 -50.51
C LEU A 262 -19.95 17.32 -49.84
N LYS A 263 -18.88 17.70 -50.55
CA LYS A 263 -17.86 18.63 -50.04
C LYS A 263 -18.43 20.00 -49.71
N SER A 264 -19.34 20.54 -50.52
CA SER A 264 -19.99 21.82 -50.20
C SER A 264 -20.86 21.75 -48.93
N TYR A 265 -21.46 20.60 -48.64
CA TYR A 265 -22.29 20.40 -47.45
C TYR A 265 -21.47 20.16 -46.17
N VAL A 266 -20.31 19.52 -46.27
CA VAL A 266 -19.38 19.33 -45.14
C VAL A 266 -18.67 20.66 -44.81
N ASP A 267 -18.25 21.43 -45.82
CA ASP A 267 -17.63 22.75 -45.64
C ASP A 267 -18.61 23.79 -45.05
N ASP A 268 -19.91 23.74 -45.40
CA ASP A 268 -20.94 24.61 -44.81
C ASP A 268 -21.27 24.27 -43.34
N ILE A 269 -20.90 23.08 -42.85
CA ILE A 269 -21.01 22.67 -41.43
C ILE A 269 -19.77 23.11 -40.62
N GLU A 270 -18.65 23.40 -41.28
CA GLU A 270 -17.41 23.90 -40.68
C GLU A 270 -17.40 25.44 -40.46
N GLY A 271 -18.30 26.20 -41.10
CA GLY A 271 -18.38 27.66 -40.99
C GLY A 271 -19.30 28.20 -39.86
N SER A 272 -18.71 28.89 -38.87
CA SER A 272 -19.28 29.78 -37.82
C SER A 272 -20.79 29.77 -37.45
N PRO A 273 -21.15 29.69 -36.15
CA PRO A 273 -22.53 29.71 -35.68
C PRO A 273 -23.06 31.16 -35.60
N GLY A 274 -23.82 31.62 -36.60
CA GLY A 274 -24.33 32.99 -36.51
C GLY A 274 -25.15 33.52 -37.67
N GLN A 275 -26.10 32.76 -38.24
CA GLN A 275 -27.25 33.35 -38.95
C GLN A 275 -28.30 32.28 -39.27
N MET A 276 -29.16 32.00 -38.29
CA MET A 276 -30.35 31.18 -38.48
C MET A 276 -31.51 32.13 -38.78
N ASN A 277 -31.82 32.34 -40.07
CA ASN A 277 -33.12 32.81 -40.56
C ASN A 277 -33.15 32.82 -42.09
N SER A 278 -33.26 31.64 -42.69
CA SER A 278 -34.00 31.40 -43.94
C SER A 278 -34.04 29.89 -44.15
N ALA A 279 -35.25 29.32 -44.12
CA ALA A 279 -35.45 27.92 -44.46
C ALA A 279 -35.11 27.73 -45.95
N PRO A 280 -34.15 26.87 -46.33
CA PRO A 280 -34.08 26.40 -47.70
C PRO A 280 -35.10 25.28 -47.84
N GLN A 281 -36.27 25.60 -48.42
CA GLN A 281 -37.02 24.58 -49.16
C GLN A 281 -36.11 24.12 -50.30
N SER A 282 -35.57 22.91 -50.18
CA SER A 282 -34.95 22.23 -51.31
C SER A 282 -35.53 20.83 -51.41
N SER A 283 -35.94 20.47 -52.63
CA SER A 283 -36.46 19.17 -53.01
C SER A 283 -35.36 18.11 -52.85
N VAL A 284 -35.27 17.50 -51.67
CA VAL A 284 -34.40 16.35 -51.38
C VAL A 284 -35.14 15.10 -51.89
N GLY A 285 -34.73 14.59 -53.05
CA GLY A 285 -35.23 13.30 -53.55
C GLY A 285 -34.74 12.12 -52.71
N PRO A 286 -35.26 10.89 -52.92
CA PRO A 286 -34.88 9.67 -52.20
C PRO A 286 -33.39 9.25 -52.36
N GLU A 287 -32.58 10.04 -53.07
CA GLU A 287 -31.16 9.80 -53.35
C GLU A 287 -30.19 10.53 -52.38
N SER A 288 -30.70 11.36 -51.46
CA SER A 288 -29.91 11.98 -50.39
C SER A 288 -30.53 11.68 -49.02
N TRP A 289 -29.67 11.40 -48.04
CA TRP A 289 -30.08 10.99 -46.70
C TRP A 289 -30.86 12.10 -45.98
N PRO A 290 -31.85 11.80 -45.11
CA PRO A 290 -32.58 12.86 -44.39
C PRO A 290 -31.61 13.68 -43.54
N VAL A 291 -31.44 14.96 -43.87
CA VAL A 291 -30.58 15.90 -43.11
C VAL A 291 -30.96 15.92 -41.63
N GLN A 292 -32.25 15.73 -41.32
CA GLN A 292 -32.76 15.64 -39.97
C GLN A 292 -32.19 14.45 -39.17
N VAL A 293 -31.85 13.33 -39.81
CA VAL A 293 -31.24 12.16 -39.15
C VAL A 293 -29.74 12.37 -38.97
N LEU A 294 -29.05 12.99 -39.93
CA LEU A 294 -27.63 13.35 -39.77
C LEU A 294 -27.42 14.36 -38.64
N ASN A 295 -28.27 15.38 -38.57
CA ASN A 295 -28.22 16.41 -37.53
C ASN A 295 -28.47 15.86 -36.11
N GLN A 296 -29.02 14.65 -35.98
CA GLN A 296 -29.21 13.99 -34.70
C GLN A 296 -27.94 13.27 -34.22
N GLN A 297 -27.00 12.94 -35.10
CA GLN A 297 -25.84 12.14 -34.73
C GLN A 297 -24.79 12.98 -33.99
N PRO A 298 -24.10 12.39 -33.00
CA PRO A 298 -22.93 13.05 -32.42
C PRO A 298 -21.79 13.10 -33.45
N ARG A 299 -21.04 14.20 -33.48
CA ARG A 299 -19.90 14.37 -34.40
C ARG A 299 -18.75 13.43 -34.06
N GLU A 300 -18.49 13.26 -32.77
CA GLU A 300 -17.44 12.41 -32.22
C GLU A 300 -18.00 11.49 -31.12
N LEU A 301 -17.28 10.42 -30.79
CA LEU A 301 -17.59 9.55 -29.66
C LEU A 301 -17.61 10.32 -28.32
N SER A 302 -16.79 11.36 -28.17
CA SER A 302 -16.79 12.27 -27.02
C SER A 302 -18.15 13.00 -26.87
N ALA A 303 -18.68 13.50 -27.98
CA ALA A 303 -19.98 14.17 -28.05
C ALA A 303 -21.15 13.21 -27.81
N LEU A 304 -21.01 11.92 -28.18
CA LEU A 304 -21.98 10.88 -27.85
C LEU A 304 -22.16 10.77 -26.33
N LEU A 305 -21.04 10.65 -25.60
CA LEU A 305 -21.07 10.53 -24.15
C LEU A 305 -21.58 11.82 -23.49
N GLN A 306 -21.22 13.00 -24.01
CA GLN A 306 -21.78 14.26 -23.53
C GLN A 306 -23.30 14.30 -23.74
N LYS A 307 -23.78 13.84 -24.90
CA LYS A 307 -25.21 13.74 -25.19
C LYS A 307 -25.89 12.82 -24.18
N LEU A 308 -25.31 11.68 -23.80
CA LEU A 308 -25.84 10.81 -22.73
C LEU A 308 -25.99 11.50 -21.36
N HIS A 309 -25.15 12.49 -21.06
CA HIS A 309 -25.22 13.21 -19.77
C HIS A 309 -26.26 14.32 -19.73
N SER A 310 -26.52 14.99 -20.85
CA SER A 310 -27.29 16.24 -20.86
C SER A 310 -28.24 16.41 -22.04
N GLY A 311 -28.53 15.34 -22.78
CA GLY A 311 -29.44 15.39 -23.93
C GLY A 311 -30.90 15.60 -23.51
N GLU A 312 -31.60 16.52 -24.16
CA GLU A 312 -32.99 16.87 -23.84
C GLU A 312 -33.97 15.68 -23.96
N MET A 313 -33.69 14.76 -24.88
CA MET A 313 -34.56 13.61 -25.18
C MET A 313 -34.23 12.36 -24.36
N ILE A 314 -33.39 12.48 -23.34
CA ILE A 314 -32.87 11.36 -22.56
C ILE A 314 -33.68 11.19 -21.28
N HIS A 315 -34.00 9.93 -20.98
CA HIS A 315 -34.71 9.58 -19.75
C HIS A 315 -33.87 9.91 -18.51
N GLU A 316 -34.49 10.46 -17.46
CA GLU A 316 -33.78 10.92 -16.25
C GLU A 316 -32.93 9.81 -15.59
N ALA A 317 -33.40 8.56 -15.66
CA ALA A 317 -32.67 7.40 -15.14
C ALA A 317 -31.32 7.17 -15.86
N VAL A 318 -31.22 7.50 -17.15
CA VAL A 318 -29.97 7.40 -17.92
C VAL A 318 -28.99 8.46 -17.44
N THR A 319 -29.44 9.70 -17.27
CA THR A 319 -28.61 10.79 -16.73
C THR A 319 -28.11 10.48 -15.32
N ARG A 320 -28.92 9.79 -14.52
CA ARG A 320 -28.52 9.28 -13.20
C ARG A 320 -27.48 8.16 -13.33
N GLY A 321 -27.70 7.20 -14.23
CA GLY A 321 -26.76 6.12 -14.53
C GLY A 321 -25.39 6.62 -14.99
N CYS A 322 -25.33 7.69 -15.80
CA CYS A 322 -24.08 8.34 -16.20
C CYS A 322 -23.22 8.83 -15.01
N LYS A 323 -23.84 9.10 -13.85
CA LYS A 323 -23.13 9.54 -12.64
C LYS A 323 -22.62 8.38 -11.79
N GLU A 324 -23.07 7.15 -12.04
CA GLU A 324 -22.59 5.97 -11.30
C GLU A 324 -21.11 5.70 -11.61
N GLN A 325 -20.33 5.33 -10.58
CA GLN A 325 -18.88 5.14 -10.71
C GLN A 325 -18.52 4.08 -11.78
N GLN A 326 -19.30 2.99 -11.85
CA GLN A 326 -19.11 1.92 -12.84
C GLN A 326 -19.27 2.44 -14.28
N ARG A 327 -20.32 3.23 -14.54
CA ARG A 327 -20.55 3.83 -15.86
C ARG A 327 -19.51 4.87 -16.21
N GLN A 328 -19.06 5.67 -15.24
CA GLN A 328 -17.96 6.59 -15.47
C GLN A 328 -16.69 5.86 -15.90
N ILE A 329 -16.37 4.71 -15.29
CA ILE A 329 -15.24 3.86 -15.71
C ILE A 329 -15.43 3.37 -17.14
N GLU A 330 -16.58 2.75 -17.44
CA GLU A 330 -16.90 2.22 -18.78
C GLU A 330 -16.80 3.31 -19.86
N MET A 331 -17.39 4.49 -19.62
CA MET A 331 -17.33 5.62 -20.54
C MET A 331 -15.90 6.12 -20.78
N LYS A 332 -15.02 6.13 -19.76
CA LYS A 332 -13.61 6.51 -19.94
C LYS A 332 -12.82 5.44 -20.68
N LEU A 333 -13.13 4.15 -20.47
CA LEU A 333 -12.57 3.05 -21.24
C LEU A 333 -12.99 3.12 -22.72
N MET A 334 -14.25 3.46 -22.99
CA MET A 334 -14.75 3.69 -24.34
C MET A 334 -13.98 4.81 -25.05
N LEU A 335 -13.60 5.88 -24.35
CA LEU A 335 -12.76 6.95 -24.92
C LEU A 335 -11.28 6.59 -25.04
N GLY A 336 -10.84 5.47 -24.47
CA GLY A 336 -9.43 5.08 -24.40
C GLY A 336 -8.55 6.01 -23.56
N ASN A 337 -9.13 6.87 -22.71
CA ASN A 337 -8.37 7.82 -21.88
C ASN A 337 -8.02 7.20 -20.50
N ILE A 338 -7.05 6.29 -20.52
CA ILE A 338 -6.58 5.58 -19.34
C ILE A 338 -5.95 6.49 -18.26
N PRO A 339 -5.09 7.49 -18.55
CA PRO A 339 -4.53 8.32 -17.49
C PRO A 339 -5.61 9.09 -16.70
N HIS A 340 -6.62 9.63 -17.40
CA HIS A 340 -7.74 10.27 -16.71
C HIS A 340 -8.60 9.29 -15.91
N LEU A 341 -8.76 8.05 -16.39
CA LEU A 341 -9.41 6.98 -15.61
C LEU A 341 -8.67 6.70 -14.30
N LEU A 342 -7.33 6.61 -14.32
CA LEU A 342 -6.53 6.41 -13.12
C LEU A 342 -6.66 7.57 -12.13
N LYS A 343 -6.62 8.82 -12.61
CA LYS A 343 -6.87 10.01 -11.79
C LYS A 343 -8.27 10.01 -11.18
N LEU A 344 -9.28 9.59 -11.93
CA LEU A 344 -10.66 9.49 -11.45
C LEU A 344 -10.79 8.43 -10.35
N VAL A 345 -10.25 7.23 -10.57
CA VAL A 345 -10.22 6.17 -9.55
C VAL A 345 -9.46 6.64 -8.31
N TRP A 346 -8.29 7.27 -8.49
CA TRP A 346 -7.53 7.85 -7.39
C TRP A 346 -8.35 8.89 -6.60
N SER A 347 -9.08 9.79 -7.28
CA SER A 347 -9.91 10.80 -6.60
C SER A 347 -11.00 10.23 -5.69
N TRP A 348 -11.44 8.98 -5.93
CA TRP A 348 -12.43 8.31 -5.09
C TRP A 348 -11.85 7.54 -3.91
N ILE A 349 -10.54 7.26 -3.93
CA ILE A 349 -9.86 6.47 -2.90
C ILE A 349 -8.77 7.24 -2.14
N ALA A 350 -8.40 8.42 -2.64
CA ALA A 350 -7.37 9.26 -2.05
C ALA A 350 -7.75 9.67 -0.61
N PRO A 351 -6.76 9.79 0.28
CA PRO A 351 -7.00 10.27 1.63
C PRO A 351 -7.47 11.74 1.60
N LEU A 352 -8.33 12.14 2.54
CA LEU A 352 -8.77 13.53 2.67
C LEU A 352 -7.59 14.37 3.20
N GLU A 353 -7.37 15.57 2.64
CA GLU A 353 -6.20 16.42 2.93
C GLU A 353 -6.01 16.78 4.43
N ASP A 354 -7.07 16.66 5.24
CA ASP A 354 -7.05 16.95 6.68
C ASP A 354 -6.69 15.75 7.59
N ASP A 355 -6.56 14.53 7.06
CA ASP A 355 -6.26 13.35 7.88
C ASP A 355 -4.75 13.22 8.10
N LYS A 356 -4.30 13.48 9.34
CA LYS A 356 -2.89 13.29 9.76
C LYS A 356 -2.42 11.84 9.59
N ASN A 357 -3.34 10.91 9.39
CA ASN A 357 -3.07 9.53 9.00
C ASN A 357 -3.28 9.36 7.49
N VAL A 358 -2.29 9.77 6.70
CA VAL A 358 -2.22 9.61 5.23
C VAL A 358 -2.49 8.17 4.74
N PHE A 359 -2.47 7.20 5.67
CA PHE A 359 -2.48 5.77 5.41
C PHE A 359 -3.79 5.05 5.78
N ARG A 360 -4.85 5.75 6.17
CA ARG A 360 -6.17 5.10 6.34
C ARG A 360 -6.83 4.87 4.97
N PRO A 361 -7.27 3.64 4.64
CA PRO A 361 -7.98 3.40 3.40
C PRO A 361 -9.28 4.19 3.36
N HIS A 362 -9.50 4.93 2.28
CA HIS A 362 -10.72 5.70 2.02
C HIS A 362 -11.41 5.16 0.76
N GLY A 363 -12.72 5.34 0.70
CA GLY A 363 -13.55 4.92 -0.43
C GLY A 363 -14.12 3.50 -0.31
N ASP A 364 -14.84 3.10 -1.35
CA ASP A 364 -15.52 1.81 -1.42
C ASP A 364 -14.51 0.64 -1.58
N PRO A 365 -14.64 -0.46 -0.81
CA PRO A 365 -13.72 -1.61 -0.90
C PRO A 365 -13.64 -2.26 -2.29
N GLN A 366 -14.74 -2.29 -3.06
CA GLN A 366 -14.71 -2.85 -4.41
C GLN A 366 -13.98 -1.90 -5.36
N MET A 367 -14.12 -0.59 -5.20
CA MET A 367 -13.36 0.39 -5.97
C MET A 367 -11.85 0.28 -5.72
N LEU A 368 -11.42 0.14 -4.46
CA LEU A 368 -10.02 -0.09 -4.10
C LEU A 368 -9.47 -1.35 -4.77
N ARG A 369 -10.23 -2.46 -4.70
CA ARG A 369 -9.86 -3.73 -5.33
C ARG A 369 -9.79 -3.58 -6.85
N PHE A 370 -10.81 -3.00 -7.47
CA PHE A 370 -10.88 -2.77 -8.91
C PHE A 370 -9.69 -1.92 -9.38
N GLY A 371 -9.43 -0.79 -8.71
CA GLY A 371 -8.31 0.10 -9.04
C GLY A 371 -6.97 -0.61 -9.00
N ALA A 372 -6.68 -1.37 -7.93
CA ALA A 372 -5.43 -2.12 -7.83
C ALA A 372 -5.28 -3.15 -8.96
N HIS A 373 -6.32 -3.93 -9.25
CA HIS A 373 -6.28 -4.95 -10.31
C HIS A 373 -6.22 -4.33 -11.71
N LEU A 374 -6.90 -3.21 -11.93
CA LEU A 374 -6.81 -2.43 -13.17
C LEU A 374 -5.37 -1.98 -13.41
N VAL A 375 -4.70 -1.41 -12.40
CA VAL A 375 -3.29 -0.99 -12.51
C VAL A 375 -2.39 -2.19 -12.84
N LEU A 376 -2.56 -3.32 -12.18
CA LEU A 376 -1.76 -4.53 -12.44
C LEU A 376 -1.94 -5.05 -13.87
N VAL A 377 -3.18 -5.11 -14.35
CA VAL A 377 -3.49 -5.53 -15.74
C VAL A 377 -2.92 -4.54 -16.74
N LEU A 378 -3.05 -3.23 -16.49
CA LEU A 378 -2.47 -2.19 -17.35
C LEU A 378 -0.95 -2.31 -17.40
N ARG A 379 -0.27 -2.51 -16.26
CA ARG A 379 1.17 -2.73 -16.23
C ARG A 379 1.59 -3.98 -17.01
N TYR A 380 0.84 -5.07 -16.89
CA TYR A 380 1.10 -6.30 -17.64
C TYR A 380 0.95 -6.10 -19.16
N LEU A 381 -0.13 -5.48 -19.60
CA LEU A 381 -0.41 -5.27 -21.04
C LEU A 381 0.49 -4.23 -21.70
N LEU A 382 1.08 -3.30 -20.94
CA LEU A 382 1.78 -2.12 -21.44
C LEU A 382 3.29 -2.14 -21.14
N THR A 383 3.88 -3.32 -20.94
CA THR A 383 5.29 -3.50 -20.53
C THR A 383 6.30 -3.05 -21.60
N ASP A 384 5.94 -3.07 -22.89
CA ASP A 384 6.90 -2.92 -24.00
C ASP A 384 6.94 -1.53 -24.68
N ASP A 385 6.02 -0.60 -24.36
CA ASP A 385 5.95 0.69 -25.08
C ASP A 385 6.71 1.81 -24.32
N MET A 386 8.02 1.88 -24.60
CA MET A 386 9.02 2.45 -23.71
C MET A 386 9.18 3.98 -23.68
N ASN A 387 8.29 4.81 -24.25
CA ASN A 387 8.47 6.28 -24.18
C ASN A 387 7.15 7.06 -24.23
N SER A 388 6.36 7.07 -23.16
CA SER A 388 5.23 7.99 -23.07
C SER A 388 5.02 8.56 -21.65
N PRO A 389 4.59 9.83 -21.52
CA PRO A 389 4.20 10.44 -20.23
C PRO A 389 3.12 9.65 -19.50
N PHE A 390 2.37 8.82 -20.23
CA PHE A 390 1.39 7.90 -19.69
C PHE A 390 2.00 6.81 -18.80
N ARG A 391 3.19 6.29 -19.12
CA ARG A 391 3.87 5.28 -18.28
C ARG A 391 4.25 5.87 -16.92
N GLU A 392 4.76 7.09 -16.90
CA GLU A 392 5.08 7.80 -15.66
C GLU A 392 3.83 8.00 -14.79
N GLU A 393 2.72 8.43 -15.40
CA GLU A 393 1.45 8.57 -14.69
C GLU A 393 0.91 7.23 -14.17
N LEU A 394 0.99 6.16 -14.98
CA LEU A 394 0.61 4.79 -14.57
C LEU A 394 1.46 4.27 -13.41
N MET A 395 2.77 4.58 -13.39
CA MET A 395 3.63 4.18 -12.29
C MET A 395 3.32 5.01 -11.05
N ASN A 396 3.26 6.34 -11.15
CA ASN A 396 3.05 7.24 -10.03
C ASN A 396 1.66 7.08 -9.40
N VAL A 397 0.59 7.23 -10.18
CA VAL A 397 -0.79 7.10 -9.67
C VAL A 397 -1.10 5.64 -9.35
N GLY A 398 -0.59 4.71 -10.17
CA GLY A 398 -0.77 3.28 -9.91
C GLY A 398 -0.13 2.82 -8.61
N ASP A 399 1.06 3.32 -8.27
CA ASP A 399 1.70 3.02 -6.98
C ASP A 399 0.87 3.54 -5.81
N LEU A 400 0.27 4.73 -5.93
CA LEU A 400 -0.61 5.27 -4.90
C LEU A 400 -1.86 4.39 -4.71
N ILE A 401 -2.48 3.93 -5.80
CA ILE A 401 -3.65 3.04 -5.77
C ILE A 401 -3.29 1.68 -5.13
N ILE A 402 -2.20 1.06 -5.55
CA ILE A 402 -1.74 -0.23 -5.01
C ILE A 402 -1.36 -0.10 -3.54
N HIS A 403 -0.65 0.97 -3.17
CA HIS A 403 -0.28 1.26 -1.79
C HIS A 403 -1.53 1.39 -0.90
N MET A 404 -2.55 2.12 -1.35
CA MET A 404 -3.80 2.27 -0.62
C MET A 404 -4.54 0.94 -0.45
N TYR A 405 -4.54 0.09 -1.48
CA TYR A 405 -5.12 -1.24 -1.39
C TYR A 405 -4.35 -2.16 -0.43
N ALA A 406 -3.01 -2.10 -0.42
CA ALA A 406 -2.20 -2.84 0.55
C ALA A 406 -2.48 -2.39 1.99
N MET A 407 -2.63 -1.08 2.24
CA MET A 407 -3.07 -0.54 3.53
C MET A 407 -4.49 -0.99 3.89
N PHE A 408 -5.40 -1.08 2.91
CA PHE A 408 -6.74 -1.65 3.13
C PHE A 408 -6.67 -3.11 3.56
N LEU A 409 -5.89 -3.96 2.89
CA LEU A 409 -5.69 -5.36 3.27
C LEU A 409 -5.13 -5.48 4.70
N PHE A 410 -4.16 -4.63 5.04
CA PHE A 410 -3.61 -4.56 6.39
C PHE A 410 -4.64 -4.15 7.45
N SER A 411 -5.52 -3.21 7.13
CA SER A 411 -6.63 -2.81 8.02
C SER A 411 -7.65 -3.94 8.25
N LYS A 412 -7.78 -4.86 7.28
CA LYS A 412 -8.67 -6.03 7.33
C LYS A 412 -8.00 -7.31 7.86
N GLN A 413 -6.77 -7.22 8.38
CA GLN A 413 -6.01 -8.36 8.91
C GLN A 413 -5.76 -9.46 7.86
N HIS A 414 -5.51 -9.03 6.62
CA HIS A 414 -5.11 -9.91 5.51
C HIS A 414 -3.63 -9.73 5.20
N GLU A 415 -2.77 -9.86 6.21
CA GLU A 415 -1.34 -9.55 6.10
C GLU A 415 -0.62 -10.44 5.07
N GLY A 416 -1.04 -11.69 4.89
CA GLY A 416 -0.42 -12.63 3.95
C GLY A 416 -0.58 -12.25 2.46
N LEU A 417 -1.48 -11.32 2.13
CA LEU A 417 -1.65 -10.87 0.74
C LEU A 417 -0.81 -9.63 0.42
N ILE A 418 -0.26 -8.95 1.43
CA ILE A 418 0.36 -7.62 1.26
C ILE A 418 1.57 -7.69 0.33
N GLY A 419 2.39 -8.73 0.43
CA GLY A 419 3.62 -8.92 -0.33
C GLY A 419 3.41 -8.96 -1.83
N ILE A 420 2.32 -9.60 -2.27
CA ILE A 420 1.93 -9.67 -3.68
C ILE A 420 1.80 -8.25 -4.25
N TYR A 421 1.12 -7.37 -3.54
CA TYR A 421 0.87 -5.99 -3.99
C TYR A 421 2.06 -5.08 -3.74
N ALA A 422 2.72 -5.20 -2.58
CA ALA A 422 3.87 -4.40 -2.21
C ALA A 422 5.06 -4.61 -3.16
N SER A 423 5.27 -5.84 -3.65
CA SER A 423 6.33 -6.17 -4.62
C SER A 423 6.18 -5.45 -5.97
N GLN A 424 4.99 -4.90 -6.26
CA GLN A 424 4.70 -4.16 -7.48
C GLN A 424 4.96 -2.65 -7.32
N LEU A 425 5.22 -2.17 -6.10
CA LEU A 425 5.50 -0.75 -5.84
C LEU A 425 6.95 -0.38 -6.16
N ALA A 426 7.21 0.90 -6.42
CA ALA A 426 8.58 1.41 -6.44
C ALA A 426 9.32 1.12 -5.11
N ARG A 427 10.63 0.87 -5.21
CA ARG A 427 11.54 0.54 -4.08
C ARG A 427 11.24 1.32 -2.80
N HIS A 428 11.28 2.66 -2.86
CA HIS A 428 11.06 3.52 -1.69
C HIS A 428 9.68 3.31 -1.05
N ARG A 429 8.61 3.22 -1.84
CA ARG A 429 7.23 3.03 -1.33
C ARG A 429 7.03 1.64 -0.75
N CYS A 430 7.62 0.62 -1.36
CA CYS A 430 7.58 -0.74 -0.83
C CYS A 430 8.25 -0.82 0.54
N ILE A 431 9.43 -0.22 0.68
CA ILE A 431 10.18 -0.19 1.95
C ILE A 431 9.39 0.56 3.01
N ASP A 432 8.96 1.79 2.71
CA ASP A 432 8.21 2.62 3.66
C ASP A 432 6.90 1.96 4.11
N LEU A 433 6.21 1.25 3.21
CA LEU A 433 4.99 0.50 3.52
C LEU A 433 5.24 -0.60 4.56
N PHE A 434 6.24 -1.46 4.33
CA PHE A 434 6.56 -2.54 5.27
C PHE A 434 7.09 -2.01 6.60
N VAL A 435 7.97 -1.00 6.57
CA VAL A 435 8.49 -0.34 7.78
C VAL A 435 7.32 0.18 8.62
N HIS A 436 6.38 0.90 8.00
CA HIS A 436 5.20 1.43 8.70
C HIS A 436 4.32 0.31 9.28
N MET A 437 4.06 -0.75 8.52
CA MET A 437 3.24 -1.88 8.99
C MET A 437 3.87 -2.63 10.16
N MET A 438 5.19 -2.82 10.12
CA MET A 438 5.95 -3.47 11.20
C MET A 438 5.94 -2.61 12.48
N GLU A 439 6.10 -1.29 12.35
CA GLU A 439 5.98 -0.34 13.47
C GLU A 439 4.58 -0.37 14.09
N LEU A 440 3.52 -0.36 13.28
CA LEU A 440 2.13 -0.42 13.75
C LEU A 440 1.73 -1.75 14.42
N ARG A 441 2.51 -2.82 14.24
CA ARG A 441 2.22 -4.17 14.76
C ARG A 441 3.25 -4.63 15.80
N LEU A 442 4.05 -3.73 16.35
CA LEU A 442 5.02 -4.04 17.41
C LEU A 442 4.35 -4.69 18.63
N ASP A 443 3.17 -4.24 19.04
CA ASP A 443 2.46 -4.80 20.21
C ASP A 443 1.48 -5.93 19.84
N SER A 444 1.46 -6.38 18.58
CA SER A 444 0.58 -7.46 18.13
C SER A 444 1.14 -8.85 18.44
N SER A 445 0.27 -9.87 18.41
CA SER A 445 0.68 -11.26 18.63
C SER A 445 1.78 -11.72 17.66
N VAL A 446 2.62 -12.65 18.11
CA VAL A 446 3.70 -13.26 17.33
C VAL A 446 3.19 -13.83 15.99
N HIS A 447 1.99 -14.40 15.98
CA HIS A 447 1.39 -14.95 14.76
C HIS A 447 1.10 -13.87 13.69
N VAL A 448 0.64 -12.69 14.09
CA VAL A 448 0.36 -11.58 13.17
C VAL A 448 1.68 -11.02 12.61
N LYS A 449 2.68 -10.82 13.47
CA LYS A 449 4.03 -10.41 13.05
C LYS A 449 4.62 -11.40 12.05
N TYR A 450 4.53 -12.70 12.35
CA TYR A 450 5.04 -13.74 11.47
C TYR A 450 4.39 -13.71 10.08
N LYS A 451 3.08 -13.40 9.95
CA LYS A 451 2.44 -13.22 8.64
C LYS A 451 3.02 -12.07 7.82
N ILE A 452 3.33 -10.94 8.46
CA ILE A 452 3.95 -9.78 7.78
C ILE A 452 5.36 -10.13 7.33
N PHE A 453 6.14 -10.78 8.21
CA PHE A 453 7.48 -11.29 7.90
C PHE A 453 7.45 -12.25 6.71
N LEU A 454 6.58 -13.28 6.75
CA LEU A 454 6.38 -14.22 5.67
C LEU A 454 6.02 -13.53 4.36
N SER A 455 5.05 -12.61 4.43
CA SER A 455 4.59 -11.88 3.27
C SER A 455 5.69 -11.01 2.64
N ALA A 456 6.64 -10.49 3.41
CA ALA A 456 7.78 -9.77 2.86
C ALA A 456 8.79 -10.75 2.24
N MET A 457 9.11 -11.85 2.93
CA MET A 457 10.12 -12.82 2.50
C MET A 457 9.73 -13.63 1.26
N GLU A 458 8.46 -13.93 1.06
CA GLU A 458 8.01 -14.70 -0.11
C GLU A 458 8.04 -13.90 -1.41
N TYR A 459 7.90 -12.56 -1.34
CA TYR A 459 7.68 -11.72 -2.51
C TYR A 459 8.79 -10.69 -2.76
N LEU A 460 9.68 -10.46 -1.80
CA LEU A 460 10.81 -9.54 -1.94
C LEU A 460 12.13 -10.32 -1.89
N PRO A 461 13.16 -9.88 -2.64
CA PRO A 461 14.50 -10.41 -2.46
C PRO A 461 15.04 -10.07 -1.07
N PHE A 462 15.89 -10.95 -0.52
CA PHE A 462 16.52 -10.71 0.77
C PHE A 462 17.45 -9.49 0.72
N SER A 463 18.37 -9.45 -0.24
CA SER A 463 19.35 -8.38 -0.47
C SER A 463 19.09 -7.67 -1.81
N SER A 464 19.57 -6.43 -1.95
CA SER A 464 19.40 -5.61 -3.17
C SER A 464 20.21 -6.17 -4.34
N GLY A 465 19.60 -7.01 -5.17
CA GLY A 465 20.20 -7.50 -6.42
C GLY A 465 19.83 -6.67 -7.66
N ASP A 466 18.70 -5.96 -7.62
CA ASP A 466 18.15 -5.13 -8.69
C ASP A 466 17.73 -3.79 -8.09
N ASP A 467 18.29 -2.68 -8.58
CA ASP A 467 18.05 -1.33 -8.05
C ASP A 467 16.59 -0.88 -8.12
N SER A 468 15.76 -1.58 -8.91
CA SER A 468 14.35 -1.25 -9.12
C SER A 468 13.41 -1.71 -8.01
N LYS A 469 13.80 -2.71 -7.19
CA LYS A 469 12.91 -3.34 -6.18
C LYS A 469 13.42 -3.14 -4.75
N GLY A 470 12.48 -3.07 -3.81
CA GLY A 470 12.80 -3.09 -2.38
C GLY A 470 13.31 -4.46 -1.93
N SER A 471 14.25 -4.46 -0.99
CA SER A 471 14.77 -5.67 -0.36
C SER A 471 14.36 -5.76 1.10
N PHE A 472 14.28 -6.98 1.64
CA PHE A 472 13.96 -7.17 3.05
C PHE A 472 15.07 -6.66 3.99
N GLU A 473 16.33 -6.75 3.56
CA GLU A 473 17.47 -6.18 4.26
C GLU A 473 17.31 -4.68 4.50
N GLU A 474 16.90 -3.92 3.47
CA GLU A 474 16.65 -2.47 3.60
C GLU A 474 15.48 -2.17 4.53
N ILE A 475 14.39 -2.95 4.45
CA ILE A 475 13.23 -2.83 5.34
C ILE A 475 13.70 -2.98 6.79
N ILE A 476 14.41 -4.06 7.10
CA ILE A 476 14.87 -4.36 8.45
C ILE A 476 15.87 -3.31 8.93
N GLN A 477 16.84 -2.91 8.11
CA GLN A 477 17.81 -1.86 8.47
C GLN A 477 17.09 -0.54 8.82
N ARG A 478 16.07 -0.19 8.04
CA ARG A 478 15.24 1.00 8.29
C ARG A 478 14.42 0.86 9.58
N VAL A 479 13.82 -0.31 9.83
CA VAL A 479 13.06 -0.62 11.06
C VAL A 479 13.97 -0.53 12.30
N LEU A 480 15.14 -1.17 12.27
CA LEU A 480 16.14 -1.14 13.36
C LEU A 480 16.68 0.28 13.60
N SER A 481 16.92 1.04 12.54
CA SER A 481 17.36 2.43 12.67
C SER A 481 16.26 3.31 13.28
N ARG A 482 14.99 3.14 12.87
CA ARG A 482 13.86 3.94 13.36
C ARG A 482 13.42 3.56 14.76
N SER A 483 13.58 2.30 15.18
CA SER A 483 13.27 1.88 16.56
C SER A 483 14.17 2.54 17.61
N ARG A 484 15.43 2.84 17.22
CA ARG A 484 16.37 3.61 18.05
C ARG A 484 16.14 5.13 18.00
N GLU A 485 15.26 5.61 17.12
CA GLU A 485 14.88 7.02 17.14
C GLU A 485 13.90 7.29 18.28
N VAL A 486 14.09 8.43 18.94
CA VAL A 486 13.26 8.87 20.05
C VAL A 486 11.93 9.40 19.49
N ASN A 487 10.86 8.61 19.61
CA ASN A 487 9.51 8.99 19.20
C ASN A 487 8.58 8.97 20.42
N PHE A 488 8.56 10.06 21.17
CA PHE A 488 7.50 10.28 22.15
C PHE A 488 6.25 10.73 21.38
N GLY A 489 5.17 9.94 21.46
CA GLY A 489 3.87 10.40 20.99
C GLY A 489 3.48 11.73 21.68
N LYS A 490 2.42 12.39 21.20
CA LYS A 490 1.86 13.56 21.90
C LYS A 490 1.62 13.21 23.36
N TYR A 491 2.44 13.74 24.26
CA TYR A 491 2.41 13.47 25.69
C TYR A 491 0.99 13.46 26.24
N ASP A 492 0.65 12.38 26.96
CA ASP A 492 -0.37 12.48 27.98
C ASP A 492 0.33 13.07 29.20
N LYS A 493 0.01 14.31 29.57
CA LYS A 493 0.67 15.07 30.66
C LYS A 493 0.51 14.43 32.06
N SER A 494 -0.06 13.23 32.12
CA SER A 494 -0.44 12.46 33.29
C SER A 494 0.59 11.41 33.70
N THR A 495 1.60 11.10 32.87
CA THR A 495 2.56 10.00 33.11
C THR A 495 4.00 10.48 33.23
N ASP A 496 4.79 9.83 34.10
CA ASP A 496 6.20 10.15 34.35
C ASP A 496 7.06 9.91 33.08
N ILE A 497 7.74 10.96 32.62
CA ILE A 497 8.59 10.95 31.41
C ILE A 497 9.73 9.95 31.57
N ALA A 498 10.29 9.80 32.79
CA ALA A 498 11.36 8.86 33.06
C ALA A 498 10.86 7.40 32.94
N GLU A 499 9.65 7.10 33.44
CA GLU A 499 9.03 5.78 33.29
C GLU A 499 8.71 5.45 31.82
N GLN A 500 8.18 6.40 31.05
CA GLN A 500 7.96 6.24 29.61
C GLN A 500 9.27 5.96 28.85
N HIS A 501 10.35 6.68 29.20
CA HIS A 501 11.67 6.45 28.63
C HIS A 501 12.16 5.02 28.91
N ARG A 502 11.94 4.51 30.13
CA ARG A 502 12.25 3.11 30.48
C ARG A 502 11.42 2.12 29.67
N LEU A 503 10.12 2.37 29.47
CA LEU A 503 9.27 1.51 28.64
C LEU A 503 9.68 1.50 27.15
N GLN A 504 10.36 2.54 26.66
CA GLN A 504 10.91 2.55 25.31
C GLN A 504 11.99 1.47 25.10
N SER A 505 12.69 1.04 26.16
CA SER A 505 13.64 -0.08 26.08
C SER A 505 12.97 -1.38 25.63
N LEU A 506 11.74 -1.64 26.09
CA LEU A 506 10.95 -2.79 25.67
C LEU A 506 10.60 -2.70 24.18
N GLN A 507 10.15 -1.53 23.71
CA GLN A 507 9.82 -1.34 22.29
C GLN A 507 11.02 -1.57 21.37
N LYS A 508 12.20 -1.09 21.76
CA LYS A 508 13.47 -1.36 21.06
C LYS A 508 13.80 -2.85 21.02
N ALA A 509 13.63 -3.56 22.13
CA ALA A 509 13.90 -5.00 22.23
C ALA A 509 12.95 -5.82 21.34
N VAL A 510 11.65 -5.49 21.34
CA VAL A 510 10.61 -6.18 20.54
C VAL A 510 10.87 -6.16 19.04
N VAL A 511 11.60 -5.15 18.54
CA VAL A 511 11.98 -5.08 17.12
C VAL A 511 12.92 -6.22 16.72
N ILE A 512 13.75 -6.74 17.64
CA ILE A 512 14.65 -7.87 17.34
C ILE A 512 13.87 -9.14 17.01
N GLN A 513 12.63 -9.30 17.51
CA GLN A 513 11.80 -10.45 17.21
C GLN A 513 11.59 -10.67 15.70
N TRP A 514 11.60 -9.60 14.89
CA TRP A 514 11.50 -9.70 13.43
C TRP A 514 12.66 -10.46 12.79
N LEU A 515 13.85 -10.40 13.41
CA LEU A 515 15.06 -11.10 12.96
C LEU A 515 15.15 -12.53 13.48
N CYS A 516 14.43 -12.84 14.56
CA CYS A 516 14.42 -14.19 15.16
C CYS A 516 13.44 -15.15 14.48
N PHE A 517 12.63 -14.69 13.52
CA PHE A 517 11.72 -15.57 12.80
C PHE A 517 12.47 -16.52 11.87
N THR A 518 11.98 -17.75 11.79
CA THR A 518 12.50 -18.73 10.83
C THR A 518 12.00 -18.37 9.44
N PRO A 519 12.88 -18.18 8.43
CA PRO A 519 12.46 -17.91 7.07
C PRO A 519 11.63 -19.07 6.48
N PRO A 520 10.67 -18.81 5.58
CA PRO A 520 9.87 -19.86 4.97
C PRO A 520 10.73 -20.78 4.10
N SER A 521 10.39 -22.06 4.01
CA SER A 521 11.13 -23.02 3.18
C SER A 521 11.01 -22.79 1.66
N THR A 522 10.21 -21.81 1.25
CA THR A 522 9.94 -21.45 -0.15
C THR A 522 11.04 -20.59 -0.77
N ILE A 523 11.86 -19.90 0.05
CA ILE A 523 12.96 -19.05 -0.45
C ILE A 523 14.21 -19.89 -0.71
N ALA A 524 15.04 -19.44 -1.65
CA ALA A 524 16.38 -20.00 -1.85
C ALA A 524 17.29 -19.65 -0.66
N ASP A 525 18.30 -20.48 -0.42
CA ASP A 525 19.37 -20.22 0.56
C ASP A 525 18.87 -19.92 1.99
N VAL A 526 17.82 -20.63 2.42
CA VAL A 526 17.19 -20.47 3.75
C VAL A 526 18.21 -20.47 4.89
N LYS A 527 19.23 -21.34 4.82
CA LYS A 527 20.29 -21.43 5.84
C LYS A 527 21.11 -20.14 5.91
N ASP A 528 21.52 -19.60 4.76
CA ASP A 528 22.33 -18.40 4.68
C ASP A 528 21.53 -17.16 5.07
N VAL A 529 20.28 -17.05 4.61
CA VAL A 529 19.35 -15.99 5.01
C VAL A 529 19.13 -16.00 6.52
N ARG A 530 18.89 -17.18 7.10
CA ARG A 530 18.74 -17.34 8.55
C ARG A 530 20.00 -16.92 9.31
N ALA A 531 21.17 -17.35 8.86
CA ALA A 531 22.44 -16.95 9.48
C ALA A 531 22.63 -15.43 9.44
N LYS A 532 22.35 -14.78 8.31
CA LYS A 532 22.42 -13.31 8.16
C LYS A 532 21.43 -12.57 9.08
N LEU A 533 20.21 -13.08 9.22
CA LEU A 533 19.22 -12.51 10.14
C LEU A 533 19.66 -12.61 11.60
N LEU A 534 20.15 -13.77 12.02
CA LEU A 534 20.62 -14.00 13.38
C LEU A 534 21.88 -13.20 13.71
N LEU A 535 22.81 -13.06 12.75
CA LEU A 535 23.97 -12.18 12.92
C LEU A 535 23.54 -10.72 13.12
N ARG A 536 22.60 -10.22 12.32
CA ARG A 536 22.05 -8.87 12.51
C ARG A 536 21.33 -8.72 13.85
N ALA A 537 20.61 -9.76 14.29
CA ALA A 537 19.95 -9.79 15.60
C ALA A 537 20.99 -9.63 16.70
N LEU A 538 22.05 -10.45 16.67
CA LEU A 538 23.15 -10.42 17.63
C LEU A 538 23.82 -9.04 17.69
N MET A 539 24.26 -8.52 16.54
CA MET A 539 24.94 -7.22 16.45
C MET A 539 24.08 -6.09 17.00
N HIS A 540 22.79 -6.04 16.61
CA HIS A 540 21.90 -4.99 17.07
C HIS A 540 21.52 -5.16 18.55
N SER A 541 21.43 -6.39 19.04
CA SER A 541 21.23 -6.66 20.46
C SER A 541 22.39 -6.18 21.32
N ASN A 542 23.64 -6.36 20.89
CA ASN A 542 24.81 -5.80 21.59
C ASN A 542 24.75 -4.27 21.68
N ILE A 543 24.32 -3.60 20.61
CA ILE A 543 24.08 -2.15 20.63
C ILE A 543 23.04 -1.77 21.69
N LEU A 544 21.91 -2.50 21.75
CA LEU A 544 20.84 -2.23 22.70
C LEU A 544 21.25 -2.57 24.14
N PHE A 545 22.02 -3.63 24.39
CA PHE A 545 22.51 -3.96 25.72
C PHE A 545 23.41 -2.85 26.29
N ARG A 546 24.30 -2.29 25.47
CA ARG A 546 25.13 -1.12 25.86
C ARG A 546 24.26 0.05 26.31
N GLU A 547 23.20 0.37 25.54
CA GLU A 547 22.26 1.44 25.90
C GLU A 547 21.49 1.11 27.19
N PHE A 548 20.92 -0.09 27.29
CA PHE A 548 20.08 -0.49 28.42
C PHE A 548 20.86 -0.55 29.73
N ALA A 549 22.10 -1.02 29.70
CA ALA A 549 22.95 -1.14 30.89
C ALA A 549 23.24 0.23 31.52
N LEU A 550 23.45 1.26 30.69
CA LEU A 550 23.71 2.63 31.13
C LEU A 550 22.45 3.30 31.73
N ILE A 551 21.23 2.87 31.35
CA ILE A 551 19.97 3.34 31.95
C ILE A 551 19.69 2.62 33.28
N SER A 552 20.13 1.36 33.42
CA SER A 552 19.80 0.50 34.57
C SER A 552 20.80 0.54 35.72
N MET A 553 21.58 1.62 35.88
CA MET A 553 22.59 1.70 36.94
C MET A 553 21.98 1.86 38.35
N TRP A 554 20.71 2.26 38.45
CA TRP A 554 19.99 2.43 39.72
C TRP A 554 19.85 1.14 40.53
N ARG A 555 20.10 1.23 41.84
CA ARG A 555 19.93 0.17 42.85
C ARG A 555 18.47 0.08 43.30
N VAL A 556 17.60 -0.37 42.39
CA VAL A 556 16.16 -0.55 42.64
C VAL A 556 15.70 -1.97 42.29
N PRO A 557 14.65 -2.52 42.93
CA PRO A 557 14.18 -3.88 42.66
C PRO A 557 13.66 -4.14 41.23
N ALA A 558 13.28 -3.09 40.50
CA ALA A 558 12.71 -3.22 39.17
C ALA A 558 13.73 -3.71 38.15
N LEU A 559 13.41 -4.79 37.42
CA LEU A 559 14.27 -5.35 36.37
C LEU A 559 14.29 -4.47 35.11
N PRO A 560 15.42 -4.40 34.37
CA PRO A 560 15.48 -3.75 33.07
C PRO A 560 14.75 -4.58 32.00
N ILE A 561 13.44 -4.31 31.84
CA ILE A 561 12.52 -5.11 31.02
C ILE A 561 13.04 -5.32 29.59
N GLY A 562 13.60 -4.29 28.94
CA GLY A 562 14.15 -4.39 27.59
C GLY A 562 15.28 -5.41 27.45
N ALA A 563 16.21 -5.47 28.41
CA ALA A 563 17.32 -6.42 28.37
C ALA A 563 16.86 -7.88 28.57
N HIS A 564 15.93 -8.10 29.50
CA HIS A 564 15.37 -9.44 29.74
C HIS A 564 14.59 -9.96 28.53
N GLU A 565 13.77 -9.10 27.90
CA GLU A 565 13.01 -9.49 26.72
C GLU A 565 13.95 -9.82 25.54
N LEU A 566 15.03 -9.04 25.38
CA LEU A 566 16.06 -9.27 24.36
C LEU A 566 16.77 -10.62 24.54
N LEU A 567 17.17 -10.96 25.77
CA LEU A 567 17.76 -12.25 26.11
C LEU A 567 16.78 -13.40 25.83
N SER A 568 15.50 -13.22 26.14
CA SER A 568 14.44 -14.20 25.87
C SER A 568 14.30 -14.50 24.37
N PHE A 569 14.26 -13.47 23.52
CA PHE A 569 14.16 -13.65 22.06
C PHE A 569 15.36 -14.35 21.43
N LEU A 570 16.54 -14.21 22.02
CA LEU A 570 17.78 -14.76 21.48
C LEU A 570 18.15 -16.13 22.06
N ALA A 571 17.55 -16.56 23.16
CA ALA A 571 17.91 -17.77 23.89
C ALA A 571 17.87 -19.05 23.04
N GLU A 572 16.84 -19.22 22.21
CA GLU A 572 16.68 -20.38 21.34
C GLU A 572 17.37 -20.21 19.97
N PRO A 573 17.22 -19.06 19.27
CA PRO A 573 17.85 -18.89 17.96
C PRO A 573 19.38 -18.96 17.97
N LEU A 574 20.04 -18.48 19.03
CA LEU A 574 21.50 -18.51 19.12
C LEU A 574 22.06 -19.91 19.42
N LYS A 575 21.32 -20.78 20.15
CA LYS A 575 21.71 -22.18 20.32
C LYS A 575 21.79 -22.92 18.98
N GLN A 576 20.86 -22.59 18.08
CA GLN A 576 20.80 -23.18 16.74
C GLN A 576 21.90 -22.63 15.83
N LEU A 577 22.36 -21.39 16.07
CA LEU A 577 23.48 -20.77 15.36
C LEU A 577 24.81 -21.48 15.67
N SER A 578 25.04 -21.87 16.93
CA SER A 578 26.27 -22.59 17.35
C SER A 578 26.44 -23.96 16.69
N GLU A 579 25.37 -24.55 16.16
CA GLU A 579 25.40 -25.84 15.45
C GLU A 579 25.64 -25.70 13.94
N THR A 580 25.54 -24.48 13.38
CA THR A 580 25.45 -24.28 11.92
C THR A 580 26.69 -23.61 11.31
N ILE A 581 27.55 -22.97 12.11
CA ILE A 581 28.65 -22.15 11.59
C ILE A 581 30.02 -22.70 12.01
N ASP A 582 30.53 -23.67 11.22
CA ASP A 582 31.90 -24.19 11.32
C ASP A 582 32.94 -23.29 10.60
N THR A 583 32.53 -22.14 10.06
CA THR A 583 33.40 -21.21 9.29
C THR A 583 33.14 -19.77 9.70
N LEU A 584 33.63 -19.37 10.87
CA LEU A 584 33.43 -18.01 11.38
C LEU A 584 34.58 -17.10 10.97
N GLU A 585 34.27 -15.93 10.39
CA GLU A 585 35.18 -14.77 10.34
C GLU A 585 35.34 -14.19 11.77
N ASP A 586 36.51 -13.65 12.10
CA ASP A 586 36.86 -13.15 13.45
C ASP A 586 35.81 -12.19 14.04
N TYR A 587 35.18 -11.37 13.18
CA TYR A 587 34.16 -10.38 13.55
C TYR A 587 32.90 -10.95 14.22
N VAL A 588 32.45 -12.15 13.83
CA VAL A 588 31.25 -12.75 14.44
C VAL A 588 31.59 -13.34 15.81
N SER A 589 32.83 -13.80 16.00
CA SER A 589 33.32 -14.34 17.28
C SER A 589 33.25 -13.29 18.38
N GLU A 590 33.68 -12.06 18.08
CA GLU A 590 33.65 -10.94 19.02
C GLU A 590 32.22 -10.55 19.43
N ASN A 591 31.29 -10.53 18.48
CA ASN A 591 29.89 -10.21 18.78
C ASN A 591 29.23 -11.29 19.65
N VAL A 592 29.58 -12.57 19.47
CA VAL A 592 29.10 -13.66 20.33
C VAL A 592 29.71 -13.56 21.72
N LYS A 593 31.01 -13.25 21.82
CA LYS A 593 31.70 -13.02 23.09
C LYS A 593 31.05 -11.88 23.87
N GLU A 594 30.83 -10.74 23.22
CA GLU A 594 30.19 -9.59 23.86
C GLU A 594 28.75 -9.92 24.32
N PHE A 595 27.98 -10.65 23.52
CA PHE A 595 26.65 -11.11 23.94
C PHE A 595 26.72 -11.99 25.19
N GLN A 596 27.73 -12.86 25.27
CA GLN A 596 27.95 -13.72 26.43
C GLN A 596 28.28 -12.91 27.69
N ASP A 597 29.13 -11.90 27.55
CA ASP A 597 29.46 -10.95 28.61
C ASP A 597 28.21 -10.19 29.10
N TRP A 598 27.34 -9.75 28.18
CA TRP A 598 26.07 -9.11 28.54
C TRP A 598 25.12 -10.06 29.26
N ARG A 599 24.98 -11.30 28.79
CA ARG A 599 24.12 -12.32 29.42
C ARG A 599 24.49 -12.54 30.88
N GLU A 600 25.77 -12.58 31.18
CA GLU A 600 26.26 -12.80 32.54
C GLU A 600 26.12 -11.55 33.42
N TYR A 601 26.40 -10.37 32.87
CA TYR A 601 26.17 -9.10 33.57
C TYR A 601 24.71 -8.96 34.00
N TYR A 602 23.77 -9.19 33.07
CA TYR A 602 22.33 -9.12 33.40
C TYR A 602 21.87 -10.25 34.31
N SER A 603 22.57 -11.40 34.33
CA SER A 603 22.34 -12.43 35.34
C SER A 603 22.72 -11.91 36.75
N CYS A 604 23.87 -11.24 36.87
CA CYS A 604 24.32 -10.65 38.15
C CYS A 604 23.38 -9.51 38.60
N ASP A 605 22.98 -8.64 37.67
CA ASP A 605 22.01 -7.55 37.93
C ASP A 605 20.65 -8.13 38.40
N ALA A 606 20.17 -9.20 37.76
CA ALA A 606 18.91 -9.84 38.13
C ALA A 606 18.95 -10.45 39.54
N THR A 607 20.03 -11.15 39.91
CA THR A 607 20.17 -11.71 41.26
C THR A 607 20.26 -10.62 42.32
N TYR A 608 21.01 -9.55 42.05
CA TYR A 608 21.10 -8.38 42.94
C TYR A 608 19.73 -7.74 43.18
N ARG A 609 18.96 -7.49 42.11
CA ARG A 609 17.63 -6.88 42.24
C ARG A 609 16.63 -7.81 42.94
N SER A 610 16.75 -9.12 42.71
CA SER A 610 15.96 -10.13 43.42
C SER A 610 16.27 -10.12 44.92
N TRP A 611 17.55 -10.08 45.30
CA TRP A 611 17.95 -9.92 46.69
C TRP A 611 17.43 -8.61 47.29
N LEU A 612 17.64 -7.48 46.61
CA LEU A 612 17.19 -6.17 47.09
C LEU A 612 15.67 -6.12 47.30
N LYS A 613 14.90 -6.79 46.44
CA LYS A 613 13.45 -6.93 46.62
C LYS A 613 13.11 -7.64 47.93
N ILE A 614 13.75 -8.77 48.19
CA ILE A 614 13.55 -9.56 49.42
C ILE A 614 13.96 -8.73 50.65
N GLU A 615 15.07 -8.00 50.55
CA GLU A 615 15.59 -7.17 51.66
C GLU A 615 14.63 -6.02 52.01
N LEU A 616 14.07 -5.34 51.00
CA LEU A 616 13.09 -4.28 51.22
C LEU A 616 11.77 -4.82 51.78
N GLU A 617 11.29 -5.98 51.29
CA GLU A 617 10.10 -6.64 51.84
C GLU A 617 10.31 -7.03 53.31
N ASN A 618 11.52 -7.51 53.66
CA ASN A 618 11.91 -7.82 55.03
C ASN A 618 11.97 -6.56 55.91
N ALA A 619 12.47 -5.44 55.39
CA ALA A 619 12.58 -4.18 56.14
C ALA A 619 11.22 -3.55 56.52
N GLU A 620 10.14 -3.88 55.80
CA GLU A 620 8.78 -3.45 56.14
C GLU A 620 8.18 -4.21 57.33
N VAL A 621 8.74 -5.36 57.68
CA VAL A 621 8.30 -6.21 58.80
C VAL A 621 9.13 -5.92 60.04
N SER A 622 8.51 -5.90 61.22
CA SER A 622 9.26 -5.69 62.47
C SER A 622 10.24 -6.85 62.70
N SER A 623 11.44 -6.54 63.22
CA SER A 623 12.51 -7.53 63.42
C SER A 623 12.14 -8.70 64.35
N LEU A 624 11.08 -8.53 65.16
CA LEU A 624 10.49 -9.52 66.06
C LEU A 624 9.46 -10.44 65.39
N GLU A 625 8.90 -10.05 64.24
CA GLU A 625 7.88 -10.78 63.48
C GLU A 625 8.46 -11.50 62.25
N LEU A 626 9.72 -11.21 61.90
CA LEU A 626 10.42 -11.77 60.75
C LEU A 626 10.80 -13.23 60.97
N SER A 627 10.32 -14.13 60.11
CA SER A 627 10.52 -15.57 60.26
C SER A 627 11.96 -16.00 59.96
N LEU A 628 12.38 -17.15 60.50
CA LEU A 628 13.70 -17.73 60.19
C LEU A 628 13.84 -18.05 58.69
N GLU A 629 12.75 -18.46 58.03
CA GLU A 629 12.74 -18.76 56.60
C GLU A 629 12.96 -17.52 55.73
N GLU A 630 12.38 -16.37 56.11
CA GLU A 630 12.57 -15.09 55.41
C GLU A 630 14.00 -14.57 55.55
N LYS A 631 14.61 -14.70 56.73
CA LYS A 631 16.03 -14.38 56.96
C LYS A 631 16.95 -15.28 56.14
N GLN A 632 16.70 -16.59 56.14
CA GLN A 632 17.48 -17.55 55.35
C GLN A 632 17.35 -17.30 53.84
N ARG A 633 16.17 -16.89 53.37
CA ARG A 633 15.93 -16.54 51.96
C ARG A 633 16.75 -15.33 51.53
N ALA A 634 16.80 -14.28 52.35
CA ALA A 634 17.63 -13.09 52.08
C ALA A 634 19.11 -13.43 52.04
N ILE A 635 19.61 -14.20 53.03
CA ILE A 635 21.01 -14.66 53.09
C ILE A 635 21.37 -15.51 51.85
N ALA A 636 20.51 -16.44 51.45
CA ALA A 636 20.77 -17.28 50.28
C ALA A 636 20.82 -16.45 48.98
N ALA A 637 19.90 -15.50 48.80
CA ALA A 637 19.88 -14.61 47.62
C ALA A 637 21.09 -13.66 47.59
N ALA A 638 21.53 -13.18 48.77
CA ALA A 638 22.74 -12.38 48.91
C ALA A 638 24.01 -13.16 48.54
N GLN A 639 24.15 -14.38 49.06
CA GLN A 639 25.27 -15.27 48.73
C GLN A 639 25.29 -15.62 47.24
N GLU A 640 24.14 -15.93 46.64
CA GLU A 640 24.03 -16.19 45.20
C GLU A 640 24.49 -14.97 44.37
N THR A 641 24.01 -13.77 44.73
CA THR A 641 24.38 -12.52 44.06
C THR A 641 25.89 -12.27 44.10
N LEU A 642 26.51 -12.45 45.27
CA LEU A 642 27.95 -12.24 45.44
C LEU A 642 28.77 -13.29 44.69
N ASN A 643 28.42 -14.57 44.79
CA ASN A 643 29.14 -15.64 44.11
C ASN A 643 29.13 -15.46 42.60
N LEU A 644 27.98 -15.12 42.01
CA LEU A 644 27.88 -14.86 40.57
C LEU A 644 28.65 -13.60 40.15
N SER A 645 28.56 -12.53 40.93
CA SER A 645 29.25 -11.27 40.61
C SER A 645 30.76 -11.40 40.72
N LEU A 646 31.27 -12.10 41.74
CA LEU A 646 32.70 -12.41 41.91
C LEU A 646 33.22 -13.27 40.76
N LEU A 647 32.45 -14.26 40.29
CA LEU A 647 32.82 -15.09 39.14
C LEU A 647 33.02 -14.26 37.87
N LEU A 648 32.23 -13.20 37.67
CA LEU A 648 32.39 -12.26 36.56
C LEU A 648 33.59 -11.34 36.77
N LEU A 649 33.75 -10.78 37.97
CA LEU A 649 34.79 -9.80 38.30
C LEU A 649 36.20 -10.40 38.35
N GLN A 650 36.36 -11.66 38.73
CA GLN A 650 37.65 -12.33 38.90
C GLN A 650 38.22 -12.93 37.60
N ARG A 651 37.59 -12.67 36.44
CA ARG A 651 38.06 -13.19 35.14
C ARG A 651 39.37 -12.53 34.71
N ARG A 652 40.44 -13.33 34.64
CA ARG A 652 41.77 -12.86 34.21
C ARG A 652 42.03 -13.04 32.71
N GLU A 653 41.67 -14.20 32.15
CA GLU A 653 41.97 -14.52 30.74
C GLU A 653 41.04 -13.83 29.75
N ASN A 654 39.78 -13.59 30.14
CA ASN A 654 38.77 -12.91 29.32
C ASN A 654 38.02 -11.88 30.17
N PRO A 655 38.60 -10.68 30.36
CA PRO A 655 37.93 -9.64 31.13
C PRO A 655 36.65 -9.17 30.43
N TRP A 656 35.63 -8.85 31.23
CA TRP A 656 34.28 -8.49 30.76
C TRP A 656 34.28 -7.28 29.81
N LEU A 657 33.82 -7.43 28.56
CA LEU A 657 33.84 -6.39 27.52
C LEU A 657 35.24 -5.83 27.19
N ALA A 658 36.31 -6.59 27.44
CA ALA A 658 37.63 -6.23 26.93
C ALA A 658 37.78 -6.62 25.46
N SER A 659 38.15 -5.65 24.63
CA SER A 659 38.52 -5.89 23.23
C SER A 659 39.92 -6.50 23.21
N LEU A 660 40.09 -7.63 22.51
CA LEU A 660 41.39 -8.33 22.43
C LEU A 660 42.20 -7.91 21.21
N GLU A 661 41.55 -7.57 20.09
CA GLU A 661 42.23 -7.25 18.83
C GLU A 661 41.35 -6.30 17.99
N ASP A 662 41.50 -4.99 18.14
CA ASP A 662 41.03 -4.09 17.08
C ASP A 662 42.01 -4.17 15.90
N HIS A 663 41.47 -4.21 14.68
CA HIS A 663 42.26 -4.01 13.47
C HIS A 663 43.09 -2.73 13.64
N ILE A 664 44.42 -2.88 13.74
CA ILE A 664 45.34 -1.77 13.90
C ILE A 664 45.02 -0.75 12.81
N TYR A 665 44.48 0.42 13.19
CA TYR A 665 44.20 1.49 12.25
C TYR A 665 45.54 2.13 11.84
N GLU A 666 46.27 1.50 10.93
CA GLU A 666 47.52 1.99 10.37
C GLU A 666 47.22 3.06 9.29
N SER A 667 46.74 4.23 9.73
CA SER A 667 46.59 5.39 8.85
C SER A 667 47.75 6.36 9.04
N MET A 668 48.35 6.82 7.93
CA MET A 668 49.31 7.94 7.94
C MET A 668 48.62 9.32 8.10
N GLU A 669 47.28 9.37 8.04
CA GLU A 669 46.51 10.61 8.20
C GLU A 669 45.93 10.75 9.63
N THR A 670 45.72 11.99 10.08
CA THR A 670 45.11 12.25 11.39
C THR A 670 43.63 11.85 11.38
N VAL A 671 43.29 10.81 12.14
CA VAL A 671 41.93 10.30 12.34
C VAL A 671 41.31 10.95 13.58
N PHE A 672 40.00 11.18 13.56
CA PHE A 672 39.23 11.63 14.72
C PHE A 672 38.33 10.52 15.24
N LEU A 673 38.03 10.58 16.53
CA LEU A 673 37.05 9.76 17.21
C LEU A 673 35.82 10.64 17.45
N GLU A 674 34.64 10.10 17.19
CA GLU A 674 33.36 10.77 17.47
C GLU A 674 32.44 9.86 18.28
N LEU A 675 31.82 10.42 19.31
CA LEU A 675 30.78 9.79 20.10
C LEU A 675 29.54 10.68 20.08
N HIS A 676 28.41 10.10 19.68
CA HIS A 676 27.13 10.75 19.57
C HIS A 676 26.14 10.09 20.51
N ALA A 677 25.57 10.90 21.39
CA ALA A 677 24.64 10.46 22.42
C ALA A 677 23.37 11.30 22.39
N LYS A 678 22.22 10.65 22.46
CA LYS A 678 20.94 11.29 22.76
C LYS A 678 20.51 10.86 24.14
N ALA A 679 20.21 11.80 25.02
CA ALA A 679 19.88 11.49 26.41
C ALA A 679 18.77 12.40 26.95
N ILE A 680 18.18 12.01 28.07
CA ILE A 680 17.38 12.89 28.94
C ILE A 680 18.17 13.18 30.21
N LEU A 681 17.91 14.34 30.83
CA LEU A 681 18.55 14.72 32.09
C LEU A 681 17.61 14.38 33.25
N CYS A 682 18.11 13.64 34.24
CA CYS A 682 17.33 13.18 35.39
C CYS A 682 17.91 13.75 36.68
N LEU A 683 17.05 14.33 37.51
CA LEU A 683 17.41 14.75 38.87
C LEU A 683 17.69 13.51 39.75
N PRO A 684 18.40 13.68 40.89
CA PRO A 684 18.58 12.60 41.87
C PRO A 684 17.26 11.99 42.37
N SER A 685 16.16 12.74 42.31
CA SER A 685 14.81 12.26 42.64
C SER A 685 14.24 11.28 41.61
N GLY A 686 14.86 11.15 40.43
CA GLY A 686 14.37 10.38 39.29
C GLY A 686 13.50 11.20 38.32
N GLU A 687 13.17 12.45 38.65
CA GLU A 687 12.36 13.34 37.80
C GLU A 687 13.15 13.85 36.59
N CYS A 688 12.52 13.86 35.41
CA CYS A 688 13.13 14.38 34.18
C CYS A 688 13.15 15.91 34.15
N MET A 689 14.26 16.49 33.71
CA MET A 689 14.43 17.93 33.51
C MET A 689 14.07 18.31 32.07
N CYS A 690 13.44 19.48 31.89
CA CYS A 690 13.26 20.08 30.56
C CYS A 690 14.51 20.92 30.23
N PRO A 691 15.31 20.56 29.22
CA PRO A 691 16.53 21.29 28.87
C PRO A 691 16.20 22.64 28.23
N ASP A 692 16.97 23.67 28.57
CA ASP A 692 16.98 24.95 27.88
C ASP A 692 18.38 25.28 27.34
N SER A 693 18.51 26.40 26.60
CA SER A 693 19.80 26.82 26.03
C SER A 693 20.87 27.09 27.10
N THR A 694 20.47 27.53 28.29
CA THR A 694 21.38 27.83 29.41
C THR A 694 21.92 26.54 30.00
N MET A 695 21.05 25.55 30.21
CA MET A 695 21.39 24.21 30.65
C MET A 695 22.32 23.50 29.67
N CYS A 696 22.05 23.60 28.36
CA CYS A 696 22.93 23.02 27.35
C CYS A 696 24.34 23.64 27.41
N ALA A 697 24.44 24.97 27.57
CA ALA A 697 25.72 25.66 27.73
C ALA A 697 26.45 25.26 29.03
N ALA A 698 25.71 25.14 30.14
CA ALA A 698 26.25 24.69 31.42
C ALA A 698 26.76 23.24 31.36
N LEU A 699 25.97 22.33 30.75
CA LEU A 699 26.36 20.94 30.55
C LEU A 699 27.60 20.81 29.66
N MET A 700 27.64 21.55 28.54
CA MET A 700 28.81 21.61 27.67
C MET A 700 30.07 22.06 28.42
N SER A 701 29.96 23.14 29.21
CA SER A 701 31.06 23.64 30.05
C SER A 701 31.49 22.62 31.10
N ALA A 702 30.54 21.93 31.72
CA ALA A 702 30.82 20.90 32.71
C ALA A 702 31.53 19.69 32.09
N LEU A 703 31.12 19.24 30.90
CA LEU A 703 31.78 18.17 30.16
C LEU A 703 33.21 18.54 29.77
N TYR A 704 33.47 19.77 29.31
CA TYR A 704 34.85 20.24 29.09
C TYR A 704 35.69 20.21 30.37
N SER A 705 35.09 20.52 31.52
CA SER A 705 35.80 20.57 32.81
C SER A 705 36.15 19.19 33.39
N THR A 706 35.70 18.10 32.79
CA THR A 706 36.06 16.73 33.19
C THR A 706 37.52 16.39 32.87
N VAL A 707 38.15 17.15 31.97
CA VAL A 707 39.53 16.95 31.50
C VAL A 707 40.34 18.23 31.64
N SER A 708 41.66 18.11 31.71
CA SER A 708 42.56 19.26 31.81
C SER A 708 42.58 20.09 30.50
N GLU A 709 42.87 21.38 30.60
CA GLU A 709 43.00 22.27 29.42
C GLU A 709 44.05 21.77 28.43
N ASP A 710 45.14 21.17 28.93
CA ASP A 710 46.19 20.57 28.10
C ASP A 710 45.66 19.42 27.24
N VAL A 711 44.79 18.57 27.81
CA VAL A 711 44.16 17.46 27.07
C VAL A 711 43.19 18.00 26.02
N VAL A 712 42.41 19.04 26.34
CA VAL A 712 41.48 19.67 25.38
C VAL A 712 42.24 20.21 24.16
N LEU A 713 43.36 20.90 24.37
CA LEU A 713 44.17 21.47 23.29
C LEU A 713 44.91 20.40 22.49
N ASN A 714 45.58 19.47 23.17
CA ASN A 714 46.42 18.46 22.53
C ASN A 714 45.58 17.44 21.75
N ARG A 715 44.46 17.00 22.32
CA ARG A 715 43.53 16.04 21.68
C ARG A 715 42.48 16.73 20.82
N ARG A 716 42.51 18.07 20.71
CA ARG A 716 41.54 18.89 19.97
C ARG A 716 40.09 18.51 20.33
N LEU A 717 39.82 18.34 21.62
CA LEU A 717 38.51 17.90 22.10
C LEU A 717 37.45 18.96 21.77
N MET A 718 36.36 18.51 21.18
CA MET A 718 35.17 19.29 20.90
C MET A 718 33.99 18.63 21.60
N VAL A 719 33.22 19.42 22.33
CA VAL A 719 31.97 19.04 22.98
C VAL A 719 30.89 19.96 22.46
N ILE A 720 29.81 19.39 21.93
CA ILE A 720 28.62 20.11 21.49
C ILE A 720 27.43 19.51 22.22
N VAL A 721 26.58 20.38 22.79
CA VAL A 721 25.33 20.02 23.43
C VAL A 721 24.22 20.86 22.85
N SER A 722 23.17 20.22 22.36
CA SER A 722 22.00 20.88 21.79
C SER A 722 20.69 20.18 22.16
N ILE A 723 19.58 20.90 22.13
CA ILE A 723 18.25 20.30 22.29
C ILE A 723 17.88 19.58 20.99
N SER A 724 17.33 18.36 21.11
CA SER A 724 16.87 17.57 19.98
C SER A 724 15.74 18.28 19.24
N SER A 725 15.86 18.36 17.91
CA SER A 725 14.81 18.94 17.04
C SER A 725 13.49 18.14 17.03
N ARG A 726 13.53 16.89 17.51
CA ARG A 726 12.36 15.99 17.53
C ARG A 726 11.68 15.90 18.90
N ASN A 727 12.38 16.27 19.98
CA ASN A 727 11.83 16.21 21.33
C ASN A 727 12.48 17.25 22.25
N ASP A 728 11.65 18.13 22.78
CA ASP A 728 12.06 19.23 23.65
C ASP A 728 12.68 18.76 24.98
N TYR A 729 12.47 17.50 25.39
CA TYR A 729 13.06 16.91 26.62
C TYR A 729 14.40 16.19 26.39
N CYS A 730 14.80 15.99 25.14
CA CYS A 730 16.00 15.21 24.81
C CYS A 730 17.14 16.14 24.40
N ILE A 731 18.34 15.87 24.90
CA ILE A 731 19.58 16.53 24.51
C ILE A 731 20.37 15.63 23.56
N GLU A 732 21.09 16.25 22.65
CA GLU A 732 22.07 15.63 21.77
C GLU A 732 23.47 16.12 22.19
N VAL A 733 24.33 15.16 22.54
CA VAL A 733 25.71 15.39 22.93
C VAL A 733 26.63 14.77 21.89
N VAL A 734 27.49 15.60 21.30
CA VAL A 734 28.48 15.17 20.32
C VAL A 734 29.86 15.48 20.88
N LEU A 735 30.67 14.44 21.06
CA LEU A 735 32.06 14.53 21.48
C LEU A 735 32.96 14.15 20.31
N ARG A 736 34.02 14.94 20.06
CA ARG A 736 35.01 14.65 19.02
C ARG A 736 36.43 14.93 19.51
N CYS A 737 37.38 14.02 19.27
CA CYS A 737 38.80 14.26 19.58
C CYS A 737 39.72 13.58 18.56
N SER A 738 41.01 13.94 18.52
CA SER A 738 42.00 13.24 17.68
C SER A 738 42.35 11.88 18.27
N ALA A 739 42.46 10.84 17.45
CA ALA A 739 42.94 9.52 17.85
C ALA A 739 44.45 9.56 18.17
N VAL A 740 44.89 8.78 19.16
CA VAL A 740 46.30 8.63 19.58
C VAL A 740 46.60 7.18 19.93
N GLU A 741 47.88 6.82 20.07
CA GLU A 741 48.28 5.49 20.53
C GLU A 741 47.69 5.19 21.93
N GLY A 742 47.06 4.02 22.07
CA GLY A 742 46.31 3.61 23.26
C GLY A 742 44.83 4.06 23.27
N ASP A 743 44.45 5.08 22.47
CA ASP A 743 43.08 5.61 22.39
C ASP A 743 42.72 6.00 20.95
N GLY A 744 42.20 5.01 20.23
CA GLY A 744 41.84 5.04 18.81
C GLY A 744 42.92 4.51 17.87
N LEU A 745 44.18 4.36 18.32
CA LEU A 745 45.26 3.75 17.55
C LEU A 745 46.01 2.73 18.40
N GLY A 746 46.48 1.63 17.82
CA GLY A 746 47.25 0.60 18.53
C GLY A 746 46.42 -0.21 19.54
N THR A 747 47.08 -0.85 20.52
CA THR A 747 46.42 -1.69 21.53
C THR A 747 45.75 -0.85 22.62
N HIS A 748 44.52 -1.22 23.00
CA HIS A 748 43.77 -0.54 24.06
C HIS A 748 44.07 -1.15 25.43
N ASP A 749 45.25 -0.87 25.97
CA ASP A 749 45.78 -1.54 27.17
C ASP A 749 44.85 -1.44 28.40
N LEU A 750 44.07 -0.36 28.54
CA LEU A 750 43.15 -0.14 29.67
C LEU A 750 41.70 -0.58 29.42
N ASN A 751 41.28 -0.73 28.15
CA ASN A 751 39.89 -1.05 27.78
C ASN A 751 38.84 -0.17 28.49
N ASP A 752 39.10 1.13 28.62
CA ASP A 752 38.34 2.05 29.46
C ASP A 752 37.55 3.10 28.64
N GLY A 753 37.56 2.95 27.32
CA GLY A 753 36.86 3.80 26.35
C GLY A 753 37.58 5.11 26.07
N GLY A 754 38.82 5.27 26.57
CA GLY A 754 39.68 6.40 26.30
C GLY A 754 39.11 7.74 26.76
N LEU A 755 39.47 8.80 26.06
CA LEU A 755 39.08 10.17 26.40
C LEU A 755 37.56 10.37 26.33
N LEU A 756 36.92 9.94 25.24
CA LEU A 756 35.49 10.18 25.02
C LEU A 756 34.62 9.39 26.01
N GLY A 757 35.00 8.14 26.30
CA GLY A 757 34.35 7.35 27.34
C GLY A 757 34.47 7.98 28.73
N THR A 758 35.64 8.56 29.06
CA THR A 758 35.85 9.24 30.35
C THR A 758 34.95 10.46 30.52
N VAL A 759 34.93 11.35 29.51
CA VAL A 759 34.11 12.58 29.54
C VAL A 759 32.63 12.23 29.68
N MET A 760 32.18 11.23 28.91
CA MET A 760 30.77 10.83 28.91
C MET A 760 30.36 10.11 30.21
N ALA A 761 31.25 9.28 30.79
CA ALA A 761 31.00 8.59 32.06
C ALA A 761 30.69 9.55 33.22
N ALA A 762 31.32 10.73 33.26
CA ALA A 762 31.05 11.74 34.28
C ALA A 762 29.58 12.22 34.25
N GLY A 763 28.99 12.33 33.06
CA GLY A 763 27.57 12.67 32.90
C GLY A 763 26.63 11.54 33.34
N PHE A 764 26.97 10.29 33.02
CA PHE A 764 26.18 9.12 33.44
C PHE A 764 26.18 8.91 34.96
N LYS A 765 27.33 9.11 35.59
CA LYS A 765 27.48 8.97 37.05
C LYS A 765 26.89 10.15 37.84
N GLY A 766 26.53 11.24 37.15
CA GLY A 766 25.99 12.45 37.78
C GLY A 766 27.04 13.29 38.52
N GLU A 767 28.31 13.21 38.11
CA GLU A 767 29.47 13.73 38.83
C GLU A 767 30.14 14.92 38.12
N LEU A 768 29.34 15.73 37.45
CA LEU A 768 29.80 16.90 36.73
C LEU A 768 30.07 18.08 37.69
N VAL A 769 31.35 18.33 37.99
CA VAL A 769 31.87 19.29 39.00
C VAL A 769 31.30 20.72 38.88
N ARG A 770 30.89 21.14 37.68
CA ARG A 770 30.35 22.48 37.38
C ARG A 770 28.89 22.48 36.94
N PHE A 771 28.18 21.39 37.22
CA PHE A 771 26.77 21.24 36.93
C PHE A 771 25.98 21.03 38.22
N GLN A 772 24.68 20.76 38.10
CA GLN A 772 23.86 20.42 39.26
C GLN A 772 24.24 19.03 39.78
N ALA A 773 24.56 18.95 41.08
CA ALA A 773 25.03 17.72 41.71
C ALA A 773 24.00 16.59 41.62
N GLY A 774 24.47 15.40 41.21
CA GLY A 774 23.67 14.18 41.10
C GLY A 774 22.70 14.14 39.92
N VAL A 775 22.76 15.11 39.01
CA VAL A 775 21.98 15.04 37.75
C VAL A 775 22.65 14.07 36.79
N THR A 776 21.95 13.00 36.43
CA THR A 776 22.44 11.96 35.52
C THR A 776 21.91 12.15 34.11
N MET A 777 22.63 11.56 33.15
CA MET A 777 22.19 11.45 31.76
C MET A 777 21.63 10.05 31.50
N ASP A 778 20.32 9.92 31.29
CA ASP A 778 19.70 8.65 30.90
C ASP A 778 19.74 8.52 29.37
N ILE A 779 20.48 7.54 28.85
CA ILE A 779 20.75 7.43 27.41
C ILE A 779 19.54 6.92 26.62
N CYS A 780 19.20 7.61 25.55
CA CYS A 780 18.22 7.21 24.57
C CYS A 780 18.87 6.56 23.34
N ARG A 781 20.08 6.97 22.95
CA ARG A 781 20.81 6.41 21.81
C ARG A 781 22.29 6.71 21.94
N LEU A 782 23.14 5.74 21.66
CA LEU A 782 24.59 5.89 21.74
C LEU A 782 25.29 5.23 20.55
N ASP A 783 26.11 6.00 19.85
CA ASP A 783 26.89 5.53 18.70
C ASP A 783 28.30 6.15 18.75
N ALA A 784 29.32 5.42 18.30
CA ALA A 784 30.69 5.94 18.20
C ALA A 784 31.37 5.44 16.91
N TRP A 785 32.16 6.30 16.27
CA TRP A 785 32.85 6.02 15.02
C TRP A 785 34.16 6.81 14.87
N TYR A 786 35.02 6.29 14.00
CA TYR A 786 36.15 7.01 13.44
C TYR A 786 35.65 7.99 12.37
N SER A 787 36.18 9.21 12.34
CA SER A 787 35.84 10.22 11.34
C SER A 787 37.05 10.87 10.69
N GLY A 788 36.90 11.18 9.40
CA GLY A 788 37.88 11.91 8.61
C GLY A 788 37.98 13.39 8.99
N LYS A 789 38.94 14.13 8.41
CA LYS A 789 39.09 15.58 8.62
C LYS A 789 37.85 16.39 8.22
N ASP A 790 37.07 15.87 7.28
CA ASP A 790 35.82 16.46 6.79
C ASP A 790 34.59 16.11 7.67
N GLY A 791 34.76 15.22 8.67
CA GLY A 791 33.69 14.75 9.54
C GLY A 791 32.82 13.65 8.94
N SER A 792 33.24 13.03 7.84
CA SER A 792 32.59 11.83 7.33
C SER A 792 32.88 10.63 8.25
N PRO A 793 31.86 9.81 8.61
CA PRO A 793 32.06 8.61 9.40
C PRO A 793 32.73 7.51 8.54
N GLU A 794 33.81 6.92 9.04
CA GLU A 794 34.60 5.89 8.35
C GLU A 794 34.25 4.48 8.85
N SER A 795 34.53 4.18 10.13
CA SER A 795 34.32 2.86 10.73
C SER A 795 33.81 2.95 12.17
N PRO A 796 33.06 1.95 12.69
CA PRO A 796 32.57 1.97 14.07
C PRO A 796 33.69 1.89 15.10
N ALA A 797 33.70 2.78 16.09
CA ALA A 797 34.67 2.80 17.19
C ALA A 797 34.06 2.13 18.43
N THR A 798 33.78 0.83 18.33
CA THR A 798 32.98 0.12 19.35
C THR A 798 33.65 0.03 20.71
N TYR A 799 34.99 0.03 20.75
CA TYR A 799 35.78 0.04 21.99
C TYR A 799 35.45 1.23 22.90
N ILE A 800 35.08 2.38 22.34
CA ILE A 800 34.71 3.58 23.12
C ILE A 800 33.46 3.29 23.94
N VAL A 801 32.45 2.69 23.32
CA VAL A 801 31.18 2.39 23.98
C VAL A 801 31.32 1.20 24.93
N GLN A 802 32.05 0.15 24.55
CA GLN A 802 32.35 -0.99 25.43
C GLN A 802 33.11 -0.53 26.68
N GLY A 803 34.14 0.31 26.51
CA GLY A 803 34.92 0.85 27.62
C GLY A 803 34.15 1.84 28.49
N LEU A 804 33.24 2.63 27.90
CA LEU A 804 32.28 3.44 28.64
C LEU A 804 31.35 2.57 29.50
N CYS A 805 30.81 1.49 28.94
CA CYS A 805 30.03 0.50 29.70
C CYS A 805 30.85 -0.11 30.83
N ARG A 806 32.13 -0.46 30.60
CA ARG A 806 33.05 -0.92 31.67
C ARG A 806 33.20 0.12 32.78
N ARG A 807 33.44 1.38 32.42
CA ARG A 807 33.64 2.49 33.36
C ARG A 807 32.40 2.81 34.20
N CYS A 808 31.21 2.49 33.69
CA CYS A 808 29.94 2.71 34.38
C CYS A 808 29.47 1.46 35.15
N CYS A 809 29.45 0.30 34.51
CA CYS A 809 28.84 -0.92 35.02
C CYS A 809 29.71 -1.69 36.02
N LEU A 810 31.03 -1.75 35.84
CA LEU A 810 31.90 -2.53 36.75
C LEU A 810 32.01 -1.90 38.14
N PRO A 811 32.26 -0.57 38.28
CA PRO A 811 32.25 0.06 39.60
C PRO A 811 30.90 -0.10 40.30
N GLU A 812 29.79 0.06 39.56
CA GLU A 812 28.45 -0.10 40.12
C GLU A 812 28.16 -1.55 40.54
N LEU A 813 28.63 -2.55 39.78
CA LEU A 813 28.54 -3.96 40.18
C LEU A 813 29.32 -4.24 41.48
N ILE A 814 30.51 -3.65 41.62
CA ILE A 814 31.32 -3.78 42.84
C ILE A 814 30.63 -3.10 44.03
N LEU A 815 30.08 -1.89 43.85
CA LEU A 815 29.35 -1.20 44.93
C LEU A 815 28.12 -1.99 45.37
N ARG A 816 27.41 -2.63 44.43
CA ARG A 816 26.32 -3.57 44.75
C ARG A 816 26.82 -4.78 45.54
N CYS A 817 27.97 -5.35 45.18
CA CYS A 817 28.59 -6.42 45.97
C CYS A 817 28.95 -5.94 47.39
N MET A 818 29.51 -4.75 47.53
CA MET A 818 29.82 -4.17 48.85
C MET A 818 28.55 -4.00 49.70
N GLN A 819 27.47 -3.49 49.10
CA GLN A 819 26.18 -3.36 49.78
C GLN A 819 25.62 -4.71 50.26
N VAL A 820 25.68 -5.75 49.41
CA VAL A 820 25.25 -7.11 49.77
C VAL A 820 26.14 -7.68 50.87
N SER A 821 27.45 -7.39 50.84
CA SER A 821 28.41 -7.86 51.83
C SER A 821 28.14 -7.26 53.22
N VAL A 822 27.77 -5.98 53.29
CA VAL A 822 27.34 -5.34 54.55
C VAL A 822 26.10 -6.04 55.13
N SER A 823 25.05 -6.24 54.33
CA SER A 823 23.82 -6.92 54.77
C SER A 823 24.06 -8.38 55.24
N LEU A 824 24.98 -9.11 54.60
CA LEU A 824 25.34 -10.46 55.04
C LEU A 824 26.03 -10.48 56.41
N VAL A 825 26.94 -9.54 56.65
CA VAL A 825 27.62 -9.42 57.94
C VAL A 825 26.63 -8.98 59.01
N GLU A 826 25.77 -7.99 58.76
CA GLU A 826 24.69 -7.61 59.68
C GLU A 826 23.79 -8.81 60.05
N SER A 827 23.60 -9.75 59.13
CA SER A 827 22.83 -10.98 59.34
C SER A 827 23.60 -12.10 60.06
N GLY A 828 24.84 -11.85 60.49
CA GLY A 828 25.69 -12.81 61.20
C GLY A 828 26.43 -13.82 60.31
N SER A 829 26.41 -13.63 58.98
CA SER A 829 27.11 -14.49 58.02
C SER A 829 28.40 -13.82 57.55
N GLN A 830 29.52 -14.13 58.21
CA GLN A 830 30.83 -13.62 57.82
C GLN A 830 31.32 -14.27 56.51
N MET A 831 31.85 -13.46 55.60
CA MET A 831 32.37 -13.91 54.29
C MET A 831 33.90 -14.01 54.29
N GLU A 832 34.44 -15.05 53.64
CA GLU A 832 35.88 -15.23 53.44
C GLU A 832 36.44 -14.41 52.26
N SER A 833 35.63 -14.15 51.22
CA SER A 833 36.04 -13.51 49.97
C SER A 833 35.85 -11.99 49.91
N HIS A 834 35.62 -11.32 51.06
CA HIS A 834 35.40 -9.86 51.08
C HIS A 834 36.68 -9.11 50.71
N ASP A 835 37.82 -9.60 51.21
CA ASP A 835 39.13 -9.04 50.92
C ASP A 835 39.46 -9.11 49.41
N ASP A 836 38.87 -10.06 48.68
CA ASP A 836 39.01 -10.16 47.22
C ASP A 836 38.41 -8.94 46.51
N LEU A 837 37.30 -8.37 47.00
CA LEU A 837 36.69 -7.16 46.42
C LEU A 837 37.62 -5.95 46.60
N ILE A 838 38.29 -5.87 47.76
CA ILE A 838 39.28 -4.82 48.03
C ILE A 838 40.49 -4.98 47.13
N GLU A 839 41.01 -6.21 46.97
CA GLU A 839 42.13 -6.51 46.07
C GLU A 839 41.79 -6.18 44.61
N LEU A 840 40.57 -6.53 44.15
CA LEU A 840 40.08 -6.23 42.80
C LEU A 840 40.05 -4.73 42.50
N VAL A 841 39.76 -3.87 43.48
CA VAL A 841 39.80 -2.41 43.29
C VAL A 841 41.22 -1.89 43.43
N ALA A 842 41.96 -2.31 44.46
CA ALA A 842 43.24 -1.72 44.86
C ALA A 842 44.46 -2.22 44.06
N CYS A 843 44.34 -3.32 43.30
CA CYS A 843 45.46 -3.87 42.54
C CYS A 843 46.02 -2.86 41.52
N THR A 844 47.34 -2.61 41.56
CA THR A 844 47.98 -1.59 40.72
C THR A 844 48.14 -1.99 39.26
N GLU A 845 48.13 -3.29 38.95
CA GLU A 845 48.35 -3.81 37.59
C GLU A 845 47.06 -4.25 36.90
N THR A 846 46.11 -4.84 37.62
CA THR A 846 44.85 -5.37 37.06
C THR A 846 43.60 -4.82 37.75
N GLY A 847 43.75 -3.84 38.63
CA GLY A 847 42.66 -3.35 39.46
C GLY A 847 41.74 -2.35 38.76
N PHE A 848 40.50 -2.28 39.25
CA PHE A 848 39.45 -1.44 38.68
C PHE A 848 39.50 0.02 39.14
N LEU A 849 40.48 0.43 39.97
CA LEU A 849 40.58 1.79 40.52
C LEU A 849 40.42 2.90 39.47
N HIS A 850 41.00 2.73 38.28
CA HIS A 850 40.96 3.71 37.18
C HIS A 850 39.56 3.88 36.56
N LEU A 851 38.63 2.95 36.81
CA LEU A 851 37.24 3.03 36.37
C LEU A 851 36.34 3.76 37.37
N PHE A 852 36.74 3.82 38.64
CA PHE A 852 35.99 4.50 39.70
C PHE A 852 36.10 6.01 39.53
N SER A 853 34.99 6.68 39.79
CA SER A 853 34.98 8.11 40.00
C SER A 853 35.30 8.45 41.47
N PRO A 854 35.67 9.70 41.79
CA PRO A 854 35.95 10.09 43.17
C PRO A 854 34.78 9.85 44.13
N GLN A 855 33.53 10.08 43.69
CA GLN A 855 32.35 9.87 44.53
C GLN A 855 32.05 8.38 44.73
N GLN A 856 32.16 7.56 43.68
CA GLN A 856 32.03 6.10 43.81
C GLN A 856 33.12 5.51 44.70
N LEU A 857 34.35 6.02 44.64
CA LEU A 857 35.43 5.57 45.52
C LEU A 857 35.17 5.97 46.97
N GLN A 858 34.60 7.16 47.20
CA GLN A 858 34.16 7.56 48.54
C GLN A 858 33.06 6.64 49.06
N GLU A 859 32.07 6.30 48.22
CA GLU A 859 31.00 5.36 48.58
C GLU A 859 31.54 3.96 48.88
N PHE A 860 32.48 3.48 48.06
CA PHE A 860 33.16 2.20 48.29
C PHE A 860 33.85 2.15 49.66
N ILE A 861 34.58 3.21 50.03
CA ILE A 861 35.24 3.31 51.34
C ILE A 861 34.21 3.39 52.49
N LEU A 862 33.04 4.01 52.26
CA LEU A 862 31.98 4.05 53.25
C LEU A 862 31.39 2.66 53.51
N PHE A 863 31.11 1.88 52.46
CA PHE A 863 30.68 0.49 52.63
C PHE A 863 31.73 -0.38 53.32
N GLU A 864 33.02 -0.19 52.99
CA GLU A 864 34.10 -0.92 53.66
C GLU A 864 34.17 -0.60 55.15
N ARG A 865 33.96 0.68 55.50
CA ARG A 865 33.87 1.11 56.89
C ARG A 865 32.68 0.46 57.59
N GLU A 866 31.49 0.47 56.98
CA GLU A 866 30.28 -0.14 57.53
C GLU A 866 30.47 -1.64 57.75
N TYR A 867 30.97 -2.36 56.74
CA TYR A 867 31.31 -3.78 56.84
C TYR A 867 32.24 -4.08 58.02
N THR A 868 33.31 -3.28 58.16
CA THR A 868 34.29 -3.45 59.25
C THR A 868 33.65 -3.21 60.62
N ILE A 869 32.77 -2.21 60.75
CA ILE A 869 32.06 -1.93 62.00
C ILE A 869 31.15 -3.12 62.36
N CYS A 870 30.30 -3.58 61.43
CA CYS A 870 29.42 -4.73 61.67
C CYS A 870 30.21 -5.99 62.03
N LYS A 871 31.35 -6.23 61.37
CA LYS A 871 32.25 -7.35 61.67
C LYS A 871 32.83 -7.27 63.09
N MET A 872 33.18 -6.07 63.56
CA MET A 872 33.66 -5.86 64.92
C MET A 872 32.55 -6.06 65.95
N GLU A 873 31.33 -5.58 65.68
CA GLU A 873 30.17 -5.76 66.55
C GLU A 873 29.82 -7.24 66.77
N LEU A 874 29.86 -8.06 65.71
CA LEU A 874 29.68 -9.52 65.80
C LEU A 874 30.78 -10.21 66.63
N GLN A 875 31.99 -9.67 66.64
CA GLN A 875 33.11 -10.20 67.43
C GLN A 875 33.02 -9.77 68.91
N GLU A 876 32.32 -8.67 69.19
CA GLU A 876 32.10 -8.15 70.55
C GLU A 876 30.84 -8.71 71.23
N GLU A 877 29.88 -9.30 70.49
CA GLU A 877 28.76 -10.03 71.10
C GLU A 877 29.28 -11.25 71.89
N PRO A 878 29.16 -11.26 73.23
CA PRO A 878 29.60 -12.39 74.03
C PRO A 878 28.69 -13.57 73.75
N SER A 879 29.28 -14.70 73.37
CA SER A 879 28.63 -16.01 73.33
C SER A 879 27.82 -16.23 74.62
N CYS A 880 26.50 -16.12 74.53
CA CYS A 880 25.56 -16.33 75.63
C CYS A 880 24.84 -17.66 75.43
#